data_AF-A0A925HPM7-F1
#
_entry.id   AF-A0A925HPM7-F1
#
_cell.length_a   1.000
_cell.length_b   1.000
_cell.length_c   1.000
_cell.angle_alpha   90.00
_cell.angle_beta   90.00
_cell.angle_gamma   90.00
#
_symmetry.space_group_name_H-M   'P 1'
#
loop_
_entity.id
_entity.type
_entity.pdbx_description
1 polymer ?
#
loop_
_entity_poly.entity_id
_entity_poly.type
_entity_poly.pdbx_seq_one_letter_code
_entity_poly.pdbx_strand_id
1 'polypeptide(L)'
;MRRFRPSLLAGLLLGQAASAQSSGLPVRDITFARDGRLAASIEGDIWVRDASGVTWTQLTRGATWDRQPAWSPDGAALVFVSNREGQDDLYRMRITTPSAVPERLTTSVEPDLEPTVGADGTIWFVRGRMNAARLWRRTPAGVEDRVTRLRLPERAPVLSPAGDRLAYIQRTESGSRIRVRTLADSSADSLVTGDHDPETLVWSPSGDRIAFTAHGTRDAVYVTPLDGRYVNFVAAGAGDVAWSPDGRSILLAERDDDETGYNGDPDRVGDRRASESLTSGNRLRTIAAPAMPEQDATTVAATVITDRATRNGDAFDRFARRIERTYFSAPAAGPRATEWRAVTARLRSRAIVAPNDSALDDVMQSAIGQRPVLRESAEGRAAVSSAHPVATAAGVEMLRRGGNVVDAAVAVSFALGVVEPDASGMGGYGEMLVQIKGMERPALIEFMARVPEEATLSNASLLQNGRYPDDGPVLVMVPGTVAGMHRAWKLYGSGKLKWAELLAPAITAAKVGYVVSDGLATTLWLERERFAKYESSRALFFRNGNPVVAGDTIKNPDLAWTLEQVATGGADGFYRGAVATRYAGDLRGKGNAMRTSDLARYFAADRQPVSTTYHGYTVFGSAPPASGGVTLAAQLGNLEQVATLAPYPTDAATLHAMITAWELVPSSRNRIADPGLWPVDVSPFVSKDTARARWKCFDASHALTARNFRGDTLSCGSATPATAPAATPSRDGEDASPAEAGPISVTEPCNVQDHARAADCRAQGTTAFVVADGDGNAVAVTQTLGTWGGNFYVSPGLGFLSNDKLTSYGTNPTLYGARLPYARHGSSISPTIVFKGTGSDRRPVLALGAAGNAWINAAVFQTLVGVLDFGLSPQRALELPRFLPSQRGGFRSDDGPAAREYVVDIEDGIAPGVMRRLRDMGHTLNVISLKGELRMGYGAAIGIGLGTVTAGADPRRAGAAGAVQR
;
A
#
# COMPACT_ATOMS: atom_id res chain seq x y z
N MET A 1 -15.02 16.57 -81.97
CA MET A 1 -16.47 16.83 -81.74
C MET A 1 -16.56 17.63 -80.43
N ARG A 2 -17.10 18.86 -80.36
CA ARG A 2 -18.55 19.22 -80.19
C ARG A 2 -19.25 18.26 -79.20
N ARG A 3 -19.97 18.64 -78.13
CA ARG A 3 -20.42 19.87 -77.41
C ARG A 3 -20.78 19.40 -75.97
N PHE A 4 -20.97 20.17 -74.88
CA PHE A 4 -21.00 21.62 -74.58
C PHE A 4 -20.69 21.87 -73.07
N ARG A 5 -20.82 23.13 -72.61
CA ARG A 5 -20.93 23.69 -71.24
C ARG A 5 -21.87 24.94 -71.38
N PRO A 6 -22.22 25.75 -70.36
CA PRO A 6 -22.55 25.52 -68.93
C PRO A 6 -23.85 26.29 -68.51
N SER A 7 -24.12 26.47 -67.20
CA SER A 7 -24.85 27.58 -66.52
C SER A 7 -25.24 27.13 -65.09
N LEU A 8 -25.22 27.88 -63.99
CA LEU A 8 -24.74 29.23 -63.59
C LEU A 8 -24.62 29.15 -62.03
N LEU A 9 -23.46 29.19 -61.36
CA LEU A 9 -22.57 30.31 -60.97
C LEU A 9 -23.02 31.15 -59.73
N ALA A 10 -22.05 31.44 -58.86
CA ALA A 10 -22.07 32.21 -57.59
C ALA A 10 -22.75 31.52 -56.36
N GLY A 11 -22.12 31.42 -55.18
CA GLY A 11 -20.70 31.63 -54.82
C GLY A 11 -20.52 32.04 -53.35
N LEU A 12 -19.60 31.39 -52.62
CA LEU A 12 -18.92 31.92 -51.43
C LEU A 12 -17.72 31.05 -51.03
N LEU A 13 -16.65 31.71 -50.58
CA LEU A 13 -15.37 31.14 -50.13
C LEU A 13 -15.26 31.24 -48.60
N LEU A 14 -14.31 30.49 -48.04
CA LEU A 14 -13.80 30.50 -46.65
C LEU A 14 -14.59 29.66 -45.61
N GLY A 15 -13.83 28.89 -44.80
CA GLY A 15 -14.36 28.19 -43.63
C GLY A 15 -13.72 26.84 -43.28
N GLN A 16 -12.38 26.76 -43.15
CA GLN A 16 -11.80 25.65 -42.37
C GLN A 16 -12.04 25.92 -40.87
N ALA A 17 -12.71 24.99 -40.19
CA ALA A 17 -12.73 24.85 -38.74
C ALA A 17 -13.23 23.45 -38.38
N ALA A 18 -12.71 22.74 -37.38
CA ALA A 18 -11.39 22.78 -36.76
C ALA A 18 -11.11 21.36 -36.23
N SER A 19 -9.85 20.97 -36.10
CA SER A 19 -9.48 19.65 -35.56
C SER A 19 -10.04 19.43 -34.15
N ALA A 20 -10.67 18.28 -33.90
CA ALA A 20 -10.99 17.84 -32.55
C ALA A 20 -9.69 17.61 -31.75
N GLN A 21 -9.35 18.56 -30.88
CA GLN A 21 -8.12 18.52 -30.08
C GLN A 21 -8.36 17.69 -28.81
N SER A 22 -8.09 16.39 -28.89
CA SER A 22 -8.14 15.52 -27.70
C SER A 22 -6.91 15.75 -26.83
N SER A 23 -7.05 16.46 -25.72
CA SER A 23 -6.09 16.38 -24.61
C SER A 23 -6.18 15.00 -23.97
N GLY A 24 -5.05 14.29 -23.87
CA GLY A 24 -4.96 12.94 -23.31
C GLY A 24 -5.00 12.93 -21.78
N LEU A 25 -5.95 13.63 -21.17
CA LEU A 25 -6.13 13.70 -19.71
C LEU A 25 -7.07 12.57 -19.24
N PRO A 26 -6.79 11.90 -18.11
CA PRO A 26 -7.63 10.81 -17.60
C PRO A 26 -8.90 11.35 -16.91
N VAL A 27 -9.88 11.78 -17.70
CA VAL A 27 -11.15 12.36 -17.20
C VAL A 27 -12.08 11.28 -16.63
N ARG A 28 -12.61 11.49 -15.42
CA ARG A 28 -13.61 10.63 -14.74
C ARG A 28 -14.70 11.45 -14.04
N ASP A 29 -15.73 10.77 -13.54
CA ASP A 29 -16.81 11.34 -12.72
C ASP A 29 -17.43 12.62 -13.32
N ILE A 30 -17.81 12.54 -14.59
CA ILE A 30 -18.29 13.69 -15.37
C ILE A 30 -19.71 14.11 -14.99
N THR A 31 -19.96 15.43 -14.86
CA THR A 31 -21.32 15.97 -14.65
C THR A 31 -21.51 17.36 -15.28
N PHE A 32 -22.66 17.58 -15.92
CA PHE A 32 -23.01 18.87 -16.51
C PHE A 32 -23.78 19.77 -15.54
N ALA A 33 -23.48 21.05 -15.57
CA ALA A 33 -24.34 22.12 -15.07
C ALA A 33 -25.44 22.44 -16.09
N ARG A 34 -26.53 23.05 -15.63
CA ARG A 34 -27.64 23.50 -16.49
C ARG A 34 -27.22 24.54 -17.55
N ASP A 35 -26.12 25.25 -17.32
CA ASP A 35 -25.57 26.27 -18.23
C ASP A 35 -24.56 25.71 -19.26
N GLY A 36 -24.31 24.39 -19.26
CA GLY A 36 -23.40 23.73 -20.20
C GLY A 36 -21.96 23.56 -19.71
N ARG A 37 -21.58 24.11 -18.55
CA ARG A 37 -20.29 23.79 -17.93
C ARG A 37 -20.22 22.31 -17.56
N LEU A 38 -19.04 21.71 -17.70
CA LEU A 38 -18.78 20.29 -17.37
C LEU A 38 -17.80 20.24 -16.20
N ALA A 39 -18.17 19.61 -15.08
CA ALA A 39 -17.24 19.25 -14.03
C ALA A 39 -16.76 17.80 -14.22
N ALA A 40 -15.53 17.52 -13.80
CA ALA A 40 -14.93 16.19 -13.81
C ALA A 40 -13.84 16.06 -12.75
N SER A 41 -13.48 14.82 -12.40
CA SER A 41 -12.23 14.51 -11.70
C SER A 41 -11.14 14.20 -12.74
N ILE A 42 -9.95 14.78 -12.57
CA ILE A 42 -8.76 14.56 -13.41
C ILE A 42 -7.54 14.55 -12.48
N GLU A 43 -6.78 13.45 -12.46
CA GLU A 43 -5.58 13.26 -11.61
C GLU A 43 -5.84 13.55 -10.11
N GLY A 44 -6.99 13.07 -9.60
CA GLY A 44 -7.41 13.30 -8.21
C GLY A 44 -7.91 14.71 -7.88
N ASP A 45 -7.98 15.63 -8.86
CA ASP A 45 -8.48 17.00 -8.67
C ASP A 45 -9.81 17.26 -9.40
N ILE A 46 -10.61 18.21 -8.91
CA ILE A 46 -11.81 18.72 -9.58
C ILE A 46 -11.45 19.79 -10.60
N TRP A 47 -11.86 19.58 -11.84
CA TRP A 47 -11.74 20.52 -12.95
C TRP A 47 -13.11 20.87 -13.52
N VAL A 48 -13.26 22.11 -13.99
CA VAL A 48 -14.45 22.58 -14.70
C VAL A 48 -14.09 23.08 -16.09
N ARG A 49 -14.73 22.52 -17.11
CA ARG A 49 -14.71 23.03 -18.48
C ARG A 49 -15.81 24.07 -18.67
N ASP A 50 -15.49 25.14 -19.39
CA ASP A 50 -16.47 26.13 -19.81
C ASP A 50 -17.56 25.54 -20.74
N ALA A 51 -18.65 26.29 -20.91
CA ALA A 51 -19.77 25.91 -21.78
C ALA A 51 -19.43 25.99 -23.29
N SER A 52 -18.30 26.62 -23.67
CA SER A 52 -17.81 26.59 -25.06
C SER A 52 -17.13 25.26 -25.40
N GLY A 53 -16.76 24.47 -24.37
CA GLY A 53 -16.09 23.19 -24.50
C GLY A 53 -14.57 23.30 -24.70
N VAL A 54 -13.99 24.49 -24.55
CA VAL A 54 -12.59 24.78 -24.89
C VAL A 54 -11.69 24.87 -23.65
N THR A 55 -12.05 25.69 -22.66
CA THR A 55 -11.17 25.99 -21.53
C THR A 55 -11.48 25.10 -20.33
N TRP A 56 -10.47 24.40 -19.82
CA TRP A 56 -10.51 23.70 -18.54
C TRP A 56 -9.88 24.56 -17.43
N THR A 57 -10.55 24.67 -16.29
CA THR A 57 -10.07 25.36 -15.08
C THR A 57 -9.97 24.35 -13.94
N GLN A 58 -8.78 24.17 -13.39
CA GLN A 58 -8.54 23.39 -12.17
C GLN A 58 -9.08 24.17 -10.96
N LEU A 59 -9.86 23.53 -10.10
CA LEU A 59 -10.47 24.16 -8.92
C LEU A 59 -9.86 23.70 -7.59
N THR A 60 -9.44 22.44 -7.50
CA THR A 60 -8.74 21.88 -6.33
C THR A 60 -7.28 21.62 -6.67
N ARG A 61 -6.40 21.53 -5.67
CA ARG A 61 -5.00 21.14 -5.82
C ARG A 61 -4.51 20.46 -4.55
N GLY A 62 -3.82 19.33 -4.68
CA GLY A 62 -3.07 18.75 -3.56
C GLY A 62 -2.73 17.27 -3.73
N ALA A 63 -2.30 16.64 -2.64
CA ALA A 63 -2.16 15.18 -2.54
C ALA A 63 -3.46 14.49 -2.07
N THR A 64 -4.58 15.20 -2.13
CA THR A 64 -5.91 14.73 -1.73
C THR A 64 -6.66 14.21 -2.95
N TRP A 65 -7.60 13.30 -2.75
CA TRP A 65 -8.37 12.69 -3.82
C TRP A 65 -9.78 13.26 -3.85
N ASP A 66 -9.94 14.34 -4.60
CA ASP A 66 -11.17 15.08 -4.81
C ASP A 66 -11.90 14.53 -6.06
N ARG A 67 -13.10 13.96 -5.87
CA ARG A 67 -13.80 13.18 -6.91
C ARG A 67 -15.33 13.21 -6.78
N GLN A 68 -16.04 12.57 -7.70
CA GLN A 68 -17.51 12.51 -7.73
C GLN A 68 -18.20 13.89 -7.57
N PRO A 69 -17.86 14.89 -8.41
CA PRO A 69 -18.50 16.20 -8.36
C PRO A 69 -19.99 16.14 -8.72
N ALA A 70 -20.78 16.97 -8.05
CA ALA A 70 -22.20 17.18 -8.28
C ALA A 70 -22.51 18.68 -8.21
N TRP A 71 -23.15 19.21 -9.24
CA TRP A 71 -23.53 20.63 -9.30
C TRP A 71 -24.70 20.94 -8.35
N SER A 72 -24.62 22.09 -7.68
CA SER A 72 -25.84 22.71 -7.16
C SER A 72 -26.76 23.12 -8.33
N PRO A 73 -28.09 23.06 -8.21
CA PRO A 73 -28.99 23.30 -9.36
C PRO A 73 -28.96 24.71 -9.96
N ASP A 74 -28.37 25.67 -9.26
CA ASP A 74 -28.08 27.04 -9.73
C ASP A 74 -26.72 27.18 -10.46
N GLY A 75 -25.89 26.12 -10.47
CA GLY A 75 -24.53 26.13 -11.01
C GLY A 75 -23.52 26.95 -10.20
N ALA A 76 -23.87 27.46 -9.02
CA ALA A 76 -23.01 28.34 -8.23
C ALA A 76 -21.95 27.59 -7.39
N ALA A 77 -22.18 26.30 -7.13
CA ALA A 77 -21.31 25.46 -6.31
C ALA A 77 -21.20 24.02 -6.85
N LEU A 78 -20.15 23.34 -6.41
CA LEU A 78 -19.98 21.88 -6.50
C LEU A 78 -20.02 21.29 -5.09
N VAL A 79 -20.66 20.14 -4.95
CA VAL A 79 -20.46 19.19 -3.85
C VAL A 79 -19.64 18.02 -4.42
N PHE A 80 -18.64 17.54 -3.69
CA PHE A 80 -17.75 16.47 -4.15
C PHE A 80 -17.21 15.67 -2.95
N VAL A 81 -16.68 14.48 -3.21
CA VAL A 81 -16.04 13.62 -2.20
C VAL A 81 -14.57 13.99 -2.10
N SER A 82 -14.03 14.11 -0.89
CA SER A 82 -12.61 14.32 -0.66
C SER A 82 -12.10 13.52 0.54
N ASN A 83 -10.88 12.99 0.43
CA ASN A 83 -10.23 12.21 1.49
C ASN A 83 -9.30 13.02 2.41
N ARG A 84 -9.33 14.36 2.35
CA ARG A 84 -8.28 15.23 2.93
C ARG A 84 -8.08 15.14 4.45
N GLU A 85 -9.09 14.67 5.18
CA GLU A 85 -9.06 14.45 6.63
C GLU A 85 -8.76 12.99 6.99
N GLY A 86 -8.27 12.20 6.03
CA GLY A 86 -7.94 10.78 6.16
C GLY A 86 -9.11 9.82 5.89
N GLN A 87 -10.32 10.35 5.73
CA GLN A 87 -11.56 9.62 5.43
C GLN A 87 -12.30 10.33 4.28
N ASP A 88 -13.08 9.59 3.49
CA ASP A 88 -13.92 10.19 2.45
C ASP A 88 -15.14 10.88 3.08
N ASP A 89 -15.19 12.20 3.00
CA ASP A 89 -16.32 13.04 3.41
C ASP A 89 -16.80 13.89 2.22
N LEU A 90 -18.00 14.46 2.35
CA LEU A 90 -18.53 15.41 1.37
C LEU A 90 -17.99 16.82 1.65
N TYR A 91 -17.60 17.51 0.59
CA TYR A 91 -17.12 18.89 0.59
C TYR A 91 -17.93 19.76 -0.37
N ARG A 92 -18.05 21.06 -0.06
CA ARG A 92 -18.67 22.08 -0.93
C ARG A 92 -17.66 23.14 -1.33
N MET A 93 -17.72 23.58 -2.58
CA MET A 93 -16.94 24.71 -3.08
C MET A 93 -17.81 25.62 -3.96
N ARG A 94 -17.73 26.94 -3.75
CA ARG A 94 -18.38 27.93 -4.62
C ARG A 94 -17.47 28.30 -5.79
N ILE A 95 -18.04 28.42 -6.98
CA ILE A 95 -17.31 28.60 -8.24
C ILE A 95 -17.00 30.08 -8.55
N THR A 96 -17.44 31.00 -7.68
CA THR A 96 -17.34 32.46 -7.88
C THR A 96 -15.97 33.06 -7.58
N THR A 97 -15.00 32.28 -7.08
CA THR A 97 -13.67 32.75 -6.69
C THR A 97 -12.63 31.64 -6.89
N PRO A 98 -11.56 31.86 -7.69
CA PRO A 98 -10.38 31.00 -7.65
C PRO A 98 -9.78 30.99 -6.24
N SER A 99 -9.36 29.82 -5.76
CA SER A 99 -8.75 29.61 -4.43
C SER A 99 -9.70 29.64 -3.22
N ALA A 100 -11.00 29.39 -3.39
CA ALA A 100 -11.90 29.14 -2.25
C ALA A 100 -11.56 27.79 -1.58
N VAL A 101 -11.23 27.79 -0.29
CA VAL A 101 -11.05 26.55 0.50
C VAL A 101 -12.39 25.82 0.58
N PRO A 102 -12.48 24.53 0.18
CA PRO A 102 -13.75 23.81 0.22
C PRO A 102 -14.20 23.50 1.66
N GLU A 103 -15.49 23.72 1.92
CA GLU A 103 -16.20 23.53 3.19
C GLU A 103 -16.50 22.04 3.42
N ARG A 104 -16.09 21.44 4.55
CA ARG A 104 -16.45 20.06 4.92
C ARG A 104 -17.93 20.03 5.36
N LEU A 105 -18.72 19.11 4.79
CA LEU A 105 -20.15 19.00 5.05
C LEU A 105 -20.52 17.85 6.00
N THR A 106 -19.76 16.76 5.96
CA THR A 106 -20.00 15.53 6.74
C THR A 106 -18.74 15.13 7.53
N THR A 107 -18.91 14.34 8.59
CA THR A 107 -17.86 13.98 9.56
C THR A 107 -17.98 12.54 10.07
N SER A 108 -18.54 11.66 9.23
CA SER A 108 -18.88 10.29 9.61
C SER A 108 -17.65 9.38 9.72
N VAL A 109 -17.71 8.37 10.60
CA VAL A 109 -16.69 7.30 10.67
C VAL A 109 -16.80 6.33 9.49
N GLU A 110 -18.01 6.18 8.93
CA GLU A 110 -18.23 5.52 7.64
C GLU A 110 -18.09 6.54 6.50
N PRO A 111 -17.47 6.18 5.36
CA PRO A 111 -17.23 7.10 4.25
C PRO A 111 -18.52 7.56 3.59
N ASP A 112 -18.54 8.81 3.13
CA ASP A 112 -19.64 9.41 2.39
C ASP A 112 -19.26 9.62 0.91
N LEU A 113 -20.09 9.10 0.01
CA LEU A 113 -19.78 8.89 -1.41
C LEU A 113 -20.95 9.26 -2.32
N GLU A 114 -20.67 9.41 -3.62
CA GLU A 114 -21.65 9.52 -4.70
C GLU A 114 -22.76 10.58 -4.44
N PRO A 115 -22.41 11.87 -4.21
CA PRO A 115 -23.39 12.91 -3.87
C PRO A 115 -24.25 13.36 -5.07
N THR A 116 -25.46 13.83 -4.78
CA THR A 116 -26.32 14.59 -5.72
C THR A 116 -27.09 15.67 -4.95
N VAL A 117 -27.39 16.82 -5.58
CA VAL A 117 -27.88 18.03 -4.89
C VAL A 117 -29.27 18.44 -5.39
N GLY A 118 -30.22 18.58 -4.46
CA GLY A 118 -31.58 19.04 -4.72
C GLY A 118 -31.73 20.56 -4.84
N ALA A 119 -32.85 20.99 -5.41
CA ALA A 119 -33.18 22.41 -5.62
C ALA A 119 -33.43 23.17 -4.30
N ASP A 120 -33.78 22.44 -3.25
CA ASP A 120 -33.88 22.90 -1.87
C ASP A 120 -32.52 22.98 -1.15
N GLY A 121 -31.44 22.51 -1.79
CA GLY A 121 -30.11 22.37 -1.21
C GLY A 121 -29.90 21.09 -0.38
N THR A 122 -30.87 20.16 -0.36
CA THR A 122 -30.68 18.84 0.28
C THR A 122 -29.71 18.00 -0.56
N ILE A 123 -28.71 17.41 0.10
CA ILE A 123 -27.71 16.55 -0.54
C ILE A 123 -28.08 15.09 -0.27
N TRP A 124 -28.17 14.28 -1.32
CA TRP A 124 -28.40 12.84 -1.23
C TRP A 124 -27.08 12.13 -1.54
N PHE A 125 -26.73 11.10 -0.79
CA PHE A 125 -25.43 10.46 -0.86
C PHE A 125 -25.47 9.02 -0.33
N VAL A 126 -24.36 8.31 -0.47
CA VAL A 126 -24.16 6.97 0.06
C VAL A 126 -23.25 7.06 1.27
N ARG A 127 -23.66 6.45 2.40
CA ARG A 127 -22.77 6.25 3.56
C ARG A 127 -22.42 4.77 3.68
N GLY A 128 -21.16 4.49 3.96
CA GLY A 128 -20.64 3.13 4.07
C GLY A 128 -20.29 2.51 2.71
N ARG A 129 -19.62 1.35 2.75
CA ARG A 129 -19.09 0.64 1.57
C ARG A 129 -19.65 -0.76 1.44
N MET A 130 -19.58 -1.34 0.25
CA MET A 130 -19.96 -2.74 -0.02
C MET A 130 -21.33 -3.06 0.61
N ASN A 131 -21.43 -4.14 1.41
CA ASN A 131 -22.70 -4.53 2.03
C ASN A 131 -23.24 -3.54 3.09
N ALA A 132 -22.46 -2.55 3.52
CA ALA A 132 -22.86 -1.49 4.44
C ALA A 132 -23.31 -0.19 3.73
N ALA A 133 -23.10 -0.04 2.42
CA ALA A 133 -23.52 1.13 1.64
C ALA A 133 -25.04 1.37 1.71
N ARG A 134 -25.48 2.50 2.26
CA ARG A 134 -26.90 2.89 2.36
C ARG A 134 -27.12 4.30 1.87
N LEU A 135 -28.34 4.58 1.41
CA LEU A 135 -28.74 5.95 1.06
C LEU A 135 -29.01 6.82 2.28
N TRP A 136 -28.40 7.98 2.28
CA TRP A 136 -28.60 9.06 3.25
C TRP A 136 -28.94 10.36 2.54
N ARG A 137 -29.57 11.26 3.28
CA ARG A 137 -29.74 12.66 2.89
C ARG A 137 -29.22 13.57 4.00
N ARG A 138 -28.76 14.75 3.60
CA ARG A 138 -28.35 15.84 4.47
C ARG A 138 -29.10 17.08 4.06
N THR A 139 -29.95 17.59 4.96
CA THR A 139 -30.68 18.84 4.77
C THR A 139 -29.72 20.05 4.77
N PRO A 140 -30.14 21.21 4.23
CA PRO A 140 -29.37 22.46 4.35
C PRO A 140 -29.02 22.83 5.80
N ALA A 141 -29.88 22.47 6.76
CA ALA A 141 -29.70 22.73 8.19
C ALA A 141 -28.68 21.82 8.89
N GLY A 142 -28.08 20.84 8.20
CA GLY A 142 -27.11 19.91 8.79
C GLY A 142 -27.69 18.63 9.37
N VAL A 143 -29.03 18.46 9.37
CA VAL A 143 -29.65 17.19 9.79
C VAL A 143 -29.42 16.13 8.72
N GLU A 144 -28.86 15.00 9.15
CA GLU A 144 -28.61 13.81 8.33
C GLU A 144 -29.53 12.67 8.75
N ASP A 145 -30.22 12.06 7.77
CA ASP A 145 -31.05 10.89 8.02
C ASP A 145 -31.02 9.88 6.87
N ARG A 146 -31.26 8.61 7.22
CA ARG A 146 -31.21 7.49 6.31
C ARG A 146 -32.51 7.36 5.52
N VAL A 147 -32.39 7.30 4.19
CA VAL A 147 -33.52 7.38 3.25
C VAL A 147 -34.35 6.09 3.22
N THR A 148 -33.68 4.94 3.27
CA THR A 148 -34.34 3.62 3.18
C THR A 148 -34.20 2.83 4.49
N ARG A 149 -35.17 1.95 4.76
CA ARG A 149 -35.09 0.99 5.88
C ARG A 149 -34.57 -0.39 5.45
N LEU A 150 -34.18 -0.54 4.18
CA LEU A 150 -33.84 -1.83 3.59
C LEU A 150 -32.46 -2.30 4.06
N ARG A 151 -32.31 -3.60 4.34
CA ARG A 151 -31.03 -4.18 4.77
C ARG A 151 -30.07 -4.46 3.61
N LEU A 152 -30.49 -4.22 2.36
CA LEU A 152 -29.69 -4.42 1.16
C LEU A 152 -28.73 -3.24 0.89
N PRO A 153 -27.65 -3.44 0.11
CA PRO A 153 -26.72 -2.39 -0.26
C PRO A 153 -27.31 -1.48 -1.34
N GLU A 154 -27.09 -0.17 -1.21
CA GLU A 154 -27.67 0.85 -2.10
C GLU A 154 -26.62 1.91 -2.45
N ARG A 155 -26.59 2.33 -3.73
CA ARG A 155 -25.57 3.22 -4.28
C ARG A 155 -26.08 4.06 -5.46
N ALA A 156 -25.24 4.95 -5.98
CA ALA A 156 -25.47 5.86 -7.10
C ALA A 156 -26.80 6.64 -7.05
N PRO A 157 -27.10 7.35 -5.94
CA PRO A 157 -28.28 8.20 -5.85
C PRO A 157 -28.17 9.36 -6.84
N VAL A 158 -29.15 9.46 -7.75
CA VAL A 158 -29.29 10.60 -8.66
C VAL A 158 -30.71 11.14 -8.60
N LEU A 159 -30.81 12.45 -8.35
CA LEU A 159 -32.08 13.14 -8.25
C LEU A 159 -32.60 13.52 -9.64
N SER A 160 -33.90 13.38 -9.84
CA SER A 160 -34.58 13.83 -11.06
C SER A 160 -34.44 15.35 -11.26
N PRO A 161 -34.50 15.86 -12.50
CA PRO A 161 -34.39 17.31 -12.78
C PRO A 161 -35.45 18.17 -12.09
N ALA A 162 -36.62 17.59 -11.78
CA ALA A 162 -37.72 18.22 -11.07
C ALA A 162 -37.57 18.16 -9.53
N GLY A 163 -36.64 17.35 -9.01
CA GLY A 163 -36.45 17.14 -7.57
C GLY A 163 -37.53 16.29 -6.90
N ASP A 164 -38.45 15.68 -7.66
CA ASP A 164 -39.61 14.93 -7.15
C ASP A 164 -39.31 13.44 -6.92
N ARG A 165 -38.30 12.91 -7.62
CA ARG A 165 -37.91 11.49 -7.63
C ARG A 165 -36.41 11.29 -7.47
N LEU A 166 -36.02 10.20 -6.81
CA LEU A 166 -34.64 9.75 -6.61
C LEU A 166 -34.46 8.37 -7.27
N ALA A 167 -33.55 8.26 -8.23
CA ALA A 167 -33.11 6.97 -8.77
C ALA A 167 -31.86 6.49 -8.01
N TYR A 168 -31.72 5.18 -7.85
CA TYR A 168 -30.56 4.57 -7.21
C TYR A 168 -30.38 3.10 -7.63
N ILE A 169 -29.19 2.55 -7.41
CA ILE A 169 -28.87 1.15 -7.63
C ILE A 169 -29.01 0.41 -6.30
N GLN A 170 -29.76 -0.70 -6.28
CA GLN A 170 -29.88 -1.60 -5.15
C GLN A 170 -29.28 -2.96 -5.51
N ARG A 171 -28.33 -3.45 -4.71
CA ARG A 171 -27.73 -4.78 -4.90
C ARG A 171 -28.57 -5.86 -4.22
N THR A 172 -28.85 -6.93 -4.94
CA THR A 172 -29.60 -8.11 -4.46
C THR A 172 -28.77 -9.38 -4.66
N GLU A 173 -29.22 -10.51 -4.09
CA GLU A 173 -28.69 -11.86 -4.40
C GLU A 173 -28.87 -12.28 -5.87
N SER A 174 -29.56 -11.48 -6.68
CA SER A 174 -29.74 -11.70 -8.13
C SER A 174 -28.93 -10.75 -9.00
N GLY A 175 -28.19 -9.81 -8.41
CA GLY A 175 -27.53 -8.70 -9.09
C GLY A 175 -28.04 -7.31 -8.65
N SER A 176 -27.46 -6.27 -9.23
CA SER A 176 -27.79 -4.86 -9.06
C SER A 176 -29.05 -4.48 -9.86
N ARG A 177 -29.90 -3.60 -9.32
CA ARG A 177 -31.17 -3.19 -9.94
C ARG A 177 -31.41 -1.70 -9.79
N ILE A 178 -31.94 -1.05 -10.84
CA ILE A 178 -32.35 0.35 -10.79
C ILE A 178 -33.70 0.47 -10.07
N ARG A 179 -33.73 1.28 -9.01
CA ARG A 179 -34.91 1.66 -8.23
C ARG A 179 -35.21 3.13 -8.44
N VAL A 180 -36.49 3.50 -8.44
CA VAL A 180 -36.92 4.91 -8.37
C VAL A 180 -37.92 5.09 -7.23
N ARG A 181 -37.61 6.07 -6.38
CA ARG A 181 -38.45 6.55 -5.28
C ARG A 181 -39.10 7.88 -5.64
N THR A 182 -40.40 8.02 -5.40
CA THR A 182 -41.07 9.32 -5.34
C THR A 182 -40.85 9.92 -3.95
N LEU A 183 -40.46 11.19 -3.84
CA LEU A 183 -40.09 11.81 -2.55
C LEU A 183 -41.28 12.38 -1.78
N ALA A 184 -42.40 12.67 -2.46
CA ALA A 184 -43.62 13.20 -1.86
C ALA A 184 -44.54 12.11 -1.25
N ASP A 185 -44.29 10.83 -1.55
CA ASP A 185 -45.08 9.70 -1.07
C ASP A 185 -44.16 8.64 -0.45
N SER A 186 -44.62 8.01 0.63
CA SER A 186 -43.88 6.96 1.36
C SER A 186 -44.12 5.54 0.82
N SER A 187 -44.75 5.43 -0.35
CA SER A 187 -45.02 4.17 -1.04
C SER A 187 -43.74 3.44 -1.49
N ALA A 188 -43.89 2.18 -1.87
CA ALA A 188 -42.78 1.28 -2.16
C ALA A 188 -41.98 1.69 -3.41
N ASP A 189 -40.65 1.58 -3.32
CA ASP A 189 -39.72 1.93 -4.39
C ASP A 189 -40.00 1.15 -5.70
N SER A 190 -40.35 1.88 -6.75
CA SER A 190 -40.62 1.31 -8.08
C SER A 190 -39.36 0.66 -8.66
N LEU A 191 -39.53 -0.51 -9.26
CA LEU A 191 -38.46 -1.21 -9.96
C LEU A 191 -38.47 -0.77 -11.43
N VAL A 192 -37.44 -0.01 -11.84
CA VAL A 192 -37.27 0.42 -13.25
C VAL A 192 -36.66 -0.69 -14.11
N THR A 193 -36.25 -1.80 -13.47
CA THR A 193 -35.73 -3.03 -14.08
C THR A 193 -34.36 -2.92 -14.77
N GLY A 194 -33.81 -4.09 -15.08
CA GLY A 194 -32.47 -4.35 -15.55
C GLY A 194 -32.06 -5.75 -15.12
N ASP A 195 -31.96 -6.67 -16.08
CA ASP A 195 -31.23 -7.95 -15.96
C ASP A 195 -29.72 -7.78 -16.12
N HIS A 196 -29.32 -6.63 -16.63
CA HIS A 196 -27.97 -6.09 -16.64
C HIS A 196 -27.60 -5.61 -15.22
N ASP A 197 -26.32 -5.71 -14.83
CA ASP A 197 -25.82 -5.17 -13.55
C ASP A 197 -25.38 -3.70 -13.72
N PRO A 198 -26.19 -2.69 -13.33
CA PRO A 198 -25.83 -1.28 -13.47
C PRO A 198 -24.73 -0.86 -12.50
N GLU A 199 -23.91 0.10 -12.92
CA GLU A 199 -22.81 0.69 -12.14
C GLU A 199 -22.95 2.20 -11.92
N THR A 200 -23.34 2.95 -12.96
CA THR A 200 -23.53 4.40 -12.92
C THR A 200 -24.92 4.75 -13.45
N LEU A 201 -25.56 5.78 -12.88
CA LEU A 201 -26.88 6.28 -13.30
C LEU A 201 -26.81 7.77 -13.62
N VAL A 202 -27.58 8.23 -14.60
CA VAL A 202 -27.84 9.66 -14.81
C VAL A 202 -29.21 9.89 -15.47
N TRP A 203 -29.96 10.86 -14.96
CA TRP A 203 -31.26 11.27 -15.51
C TRP A 203 -31.11 12.03 -16.83
N SER A 204 -32.04 11.82 -17.76
CA SER A 204 -32.25 12.75 -18.87
C SER A 204 -32.67 14.14 -18.33
N PRO A 205 -32.34 15.26 -19.00
CA PRO A 205 -32.78 16.59 -18.57
C PRO A 205 -34.30 16.76 -18.53
N SER A 206 -35.03 15.95 -19.29
CA SER A 206 -36.50 15.83 -19.31
C SER A 206 -37.07 15.02 -18.14
N GLY A 207 -36.26 14.26 -17.39
CA GLY A 207 -36.74 13.45 -16.25
C GLY A 207 -37.63 12.26 -16.64
N ASP A 208 -37.57 11.83 -17.90
CA ASP A 208 -38.37 10.76 -18.50
C ASP A 208 -37.59 9.43 -18.68
N ARG A 209 -36.25 9.49 -18.60
CA ARG A 209 -35.33 8.41 -18.91
C ARG A 209 -34.12 8.42 -17.99
N ILE A 210 -33.50 7.25 -17.85
CA ILE A 210 -32.24 7.06 -17.13
C ILE A 210 -31.25 6.45 -18.13
N ALA A 211 -30.06 7.06 -18.25
CA ALA A 211 -28.90 6.40 -18.87
C ALA A 211 -28.08 5.71 -17.78
N PHE A 212 -27.53 4.55 -18.09
CA PHE A 212 -26.68 3.80 -17.16
C PHE A 212 -25.58 3.04 -17.91
N THR A 213 -24.49 2.72 -17.21
CA THR A 213 -23.54 1.70 -17.67
C THR A 213 -23.78 0.39 -16.93
N ALA A 214 -23.53 -0.74 -17.59
CA ALA A 214 -23.65 -2.05 -16.96
C ALA A 214 -22.56 -3.02 -17.43
N HIS A 215 -22.18 -3.92 -16.52
CA HIS A 215 -21.21 -4.99 -16.76
C HIS A 215 -21.87 -6.26 -17.32
N GLY A 216 -21.15 -6.97 -18.20
CA GLY A 216 -21.68 -8.19 -18.85
C GLY A 216 -20.65 -8.96 -19.67
N THR A 217 -21.09 -9.63 -20.75
CA THR A 217 -20.18 -10.22 -21.75
C THR A 217 -19.45 -9.18 -22.59
N ARG A 218 -20.00 -7.96 -22.64
CA ARG A 218 -19.38 -6.71 -23.12
C ARG A 218 -19.95 -5.57 -22.28
N ASP A 219 -19.09 -4.68 -21.80
CA ASP A 219 -19.54 -3.49 -21.08
C ASP A 219 -20.15 -2.48 -22.05
N ALA A 220 -21.22 -1.83 -21.63
CA ALA A 220 -21.98 -0.93 -22.50
C ALA A 220 -22.78 0.14 -21.75
N VAL A 221 -23.12 1.20 -22.50
CA VAL A 221 -24.04 2.27 -22.14
C VAL A 221 -25.44 1.89 -22.62
N TYR A 222 -26.42 2.03 -21.73
CA TYR A 222 -27.83 1.76 -21.96
C TYR A 222 -28.71 2.96 -21.58
N VAL A 223 -29.91 3.03 -22.17
CA VAL A 223 -30.95 4.00 -21.79
C VAL A 223 -32.29 3.28 -21.61
N THR A 224 -32.97 3.55 -20.50
CA THR A 224 -34.29 3.00 -20.14
C THR A 224 -35.28 4.12 -19.80
N PRO A 225 -36.58 3.98 -20.14
CA PRO A 225 -37.65 4.75 -19.52
C PRO A 225 -37.87 4.29 -18.07
N LEU A 226 -38.69 5.03 -17.32
CA LEU A 226 -38.93 4.77 -15.89
C LEU A 226 -39.88 3.60 -15.61
N ASP A 227 -40.64 3.15 -16.60
CA ASP A 227 -41.48 1.96 -16.51
C ASP A 227 -40.70 0.65 -16.83
N GLY A 228 -39.42 0.76 -17.21
CA GLY A 228 -38.58 -0.38 -17.55
C GLY A 228 -38.96 -1.10 -18.84
N ARG A 229 -39.86 -0.54 -19.65
CA ARG A 229 -40.50 -1.25 -20.77
C ARG A 229 -39.53 -1.70 -21.86
N TYR A 230 -38.36 -1.07 -21.98
CA TYR A 230 -37.29 -1.45 -22.91
C TYR A 230 -35.93 -0.90 -22.43
N VAL A 231 -34.85 -1.58 -22.78
CA VAL A 231 -33.47 -1.15 -22.50
C VAL A 231 -32.74 -0.99 -23.83
N ASN A 232 -32.49 0.26 -24.23
CA ASN A 232 -31.79 0.57 -25.49
C ASN A 232 -30.27 0.50 -25.28
N PHE A 233 -29.59 -0.40 -26.00
CA PHE A 233 -28.14 -0.32 -26.17
C PHE A 233 -27.77 0.97 -26.93
N VAL A 234 -26.87 1.77 -26.36
CA VAL A 234 -26.45 3.05 -26.96
C VAL A 234 -25.06 2.92 -27.56
N ALA A 235 -24.10 2.38 -26.82
CA ALA A 235 -22.76 2.09 -27.33
C ALA A 235 -22.00 1.11 -26.42
N ALA A 236 -20.97 0.45 -26.98
CA ALA A 236 -20.03 -0.35 -26.20
C ALA A 236 -19.02 0.56 -25.47
N GLY A 237 -18.60 0.13 -24.28
CA GLY A 237 -17.66 0.81 -23.39
C GLY A 237 -18.18 0.94 -21.96
N ALA A 238 -17.28 0.73 -20.98
CA ALA A 238 -17.50 1.09 -19.59
C ALA A 238 -17.13 2.57 -19.35
N GLY A 239 -17.77 3.24 -18.38
CA GLY A 239 -17.47 4.64 -18.14
C GLY A 239 -18.36 5.36 -17.14
N ASP A 240 -18.06 6.63 -16.95
CA ASP A 240 -19.00 7.60 -16.39
C ASP A 240 -19.82 8.21 -17.53
N VAL A 241 -21.10 8.45 -17.30
CA VAL A 241 -22.04 8.95 -18.30
C VAL A 241 -22.72 10.22 -17.81
N ALA A 242 -22.82 11.23 -18.69
CA ALA A 242 -23.55 12.46 -18.42
C ALA A 242 -24.38 12.87 -19.64
N TRP A 243 -25.64 13.27 -19.44
CA TRP A 243 -26.45 13.85 -20.50
C TRP A 243 -26.02 15.28 -20.81
N SER A 244 -25.99 15.67 -22.09
CA SER A 244 -25.92 17.08 -22.46
C SER A 244 -27.18 17.82 -21.96
N PRO A 245 -27.10 19.11 -21.59
CA PRO A 245 -28.26 19.86 -21.06
C PRO A 245 -29.47 19.92 -22.01
N ASP A 246 -29.26 19.78 -23.32
CA ASP A 246 -30.31 19.73 -24.35
C ASP A 246 -30.95 18.34 -24.53
N GLY A 247 -30.46 17.31 -23.82
CA GLY A 247 -30.97 15.95 -23.88
C GLY A 247 -30.69 15.21 -25.21
N ARG A 248 -29.86 15.76 -26.10
CA ARG A 248 -29.57 15.17 -27.43
C ARG A 248 -28.37 14.24 -27.47
N SER A 249 -27.49 14.29 -26.47
CA SER A 249 -26.30 13.46 -26.42
C SER A 249 -25.98 12.94 -25.02
N ILE A 250 -25.25 11.84 -24.98
CA ILE A 250 -24.65 11.28 -23.78
C ILE A 250 -23.14 11.37 -23.96
N LEU A 251 -22.48 12.10 -23.08
CA LEU A 251 -21.04 12.09 -22.96
C LEU A 251 -20.64 10.85 -22.17
N LEU A 252 -19.75 10.04 -22.73
CA LEU A 252 -19.11 8.90 -22.07
C LEU A 252 -17.65 9.28 -21.77
N ALA A 253 -17.26 9.24 -20.50
CA ALA A 253 -15.86 9.16 -20.11
C ALA A 253 -15.47 7.67 -20.13
N GLU A 254 -14.90 7.22 -21.26
CA GLU A 254 -14.46 5.84 -21.42
C GLU A 254 -13.40 5.49 -20.39
N ARG A 255 -13.57 4.34 -19.74
CA ARG A 255 -12.60 3.75 -18.82
C ARG A 255 -11.99 2.53 -19.50
N ASP A 256 -10.65 2.47 -19.55
CA ASP A 256 -9.96 1.19 -19.76
C ASP A 256 -10.33 0.18 -18.65
N ASP A 257 -10.25 -1.11 -18.96
CA ASP A 257 -10.41 -2.22 -18.00
C ASP A 257 -9.59 -1.93 -16.72
N ASP A 258 -10.22 -1.80 -15.55
CA ASP A 258 -9.50 -1.56 -14.29
C ASP A 258 -8.43 -2.66 -14.09
N GLU A 259 -7.16 -2.29 -14.19
CA GLU A 259 -6.07 -3.22 -13.93
C GLU A 259 -6.05 -3.56 -12.45
N THR A 260 -6.50 -4.78 -12.11
CA THR A 260 -6.51 -5.23 -10.72
C THR A 260 -5.11 -5.22 -10.14
N GLY A 261 -5.01 -4.71 -8.92
CA GLY A 261 -3.88 -5.00 -8.06
C GLY A 261 -3.76 -6.48 -7.74
N TYR A 262 -2.72 -6.81 -6.99
CA TYR A 262 -2.60 -8.10 -6.34
C TYR A 262 -3.80 -8.30 -5.40
N ASN A 263 -4.81 -9.07 -5.80
CA ASN A 263 -6.04 -9.16 -5.00
C ASN A 263 -6.75 -10.52 -4.93
N GLY A 264 -6.79 -11.36 -5.96
CA GLY A 264 -7.46 -12.67 -5.89
C GLY A 264 -9.00 -12.64 -5.79
N ASP A 265 -9.62 -11.52 -5.39
CA ASP A 265 -11.05 -11.23 -5.53
C ASP A 265 -11.27 -10.25 -6.70
N PRO A 266 -11.73 -10.75 -7.87
CA PRO A 266 -11.97 -9.90 -9.04
C PRO A 266 -13.26 -9.08 -8.96
N ASP A 267 -14.27 -9.49 -8.18
CA ASP A 267 -15.60 -8.87 -8.19
C ASP A 267 -15.73 -7.73 -7.15
N ARG A 268 -14.62 -7.40 -6.49
CA ARG A 268 -14.48 -6.25 -5.59
C ARG A 268 -14.32 -4.91 -6.34
N VAL A 269 -15.29 -4.59 -7.20
CA VAL A 269 -15.42 -3.26 -7.81
C VAL A 269 -16.12 -2.35 -6.81
N GLY A 270 -15.38 -1.42 -6.20
CA GLY A 270 -15.91 -0.50 -5.20
C GLY A 270 -14.96 0.64 -4.85
N ASP A 271 -13.93 0.37 -4.06
CA ASP A 271 -13.50 1.35 -3.04
C ASP A 271 -12.04 1.83 -3.07
N ARG A 272 -11.30 1.50 -4.15
CA ARG A 272 -10.08 2.19 -4.64
C ARG A 272 -9.70 1.51 -5.97
N ARG A 273 -9.75 2.22 -7.09
CA ARG A 273 -9.40 1.66 -8.40
C ARG A 273 -7.91 1.83 -8.64
N ALA A 274 -7.23 0.71 -8.82
CA ALA A 274 -5.78 0.64 -8.77
C ALA A 274 -5.07 0.92 -10.10
N SER A 275 -5.51 1.94 -10.82
CA SER A 275 -4.83 2.41 -12.02
C SER A 275 -5.27 3.82 -12.37
N GLU A 276 -4.71 4.82 -11.70
CA GLU A 276 -4.34 6.06 -12.41
C GLU A 276 -3.08 5.75 -13.24
N SER A 277 -3.26 4.89 -14.26
CA SER A 277 -2.19 4.57 -15.19
C SER A 277 -2.04 5.74 -16.16
N LEU A 278 -0.86 6.36 -16.16
CA LEU A 278 -0.49 7.49 -17.03
C LEU A 278 -0.32 7.10 -18.51
N THR A 279 -0.90 5.96 -18.91
CA THR A 279 -0.96 5.44 -20.28
C THR A 279 -2.38 5.04 -20.71
N SER A 280 -3.39 5.11 -19.83
CA SER A 280 -4.78 4.76 -20.19
C SER A 280 -5.34 5.77 -21.19
N GLY A 281 -5.86 5.26 -22.31
CA GLY A 281 -6.30 6.06 -23.46
C GLY A 281 -7.70 6.67 -23.30
N ASN A 282 -8.12 6.98 -22.07
CA ASN A 282 -9.48 7.37 -21.71
C ASN A 282 -9.96 8.56 -22.57
N ARG A 283 -10.99 8.32 -23.38
CA ARG A 283 -11.55 9.31 -24.31
C ARG A 283 -12.90 9.79 -23.81
N LEU A 284 -13.08 11.11 -23.82
CA LEU A 284 -14.42 11.71 -23.80
C LEU A 284 -15.06 11.48 -25.17
N ARG A 285 -16.05 10.59 -25.23
CA ARG A 285 -16.82 10.28 -26.45
C ARG A 285 -18.24 10.82 -26.32
N THR A 286 -18.60 11.79 -27.16
CA THR A 286 -19.99 12.21 -27.31
C THR A 286 -20.74 11.19 -28.16
N ILE A 287 -21.84 10.67 -27.66
CA ILE A 287 -22.71 9.71 -28.33
C ILE A 287 -24.08 10.35 -28.51
N ALA A 288 -24.74 10.16 -29.66
CA ALA A 288 -26.12 10.60 -29.84
C ALA A 288 -27.03 9.86 -28.84
N ALA A 289 -27.87 10.60 -28.12
CA ALA A 289 -28.85 9.96 -27.26
C ALA A 289 -29.92 9.29 -28.13
N PRO A 290 -30.34 8.05 -27.83
CA PRO A 290 -31.40 7.41 -28.58
C PRO A 290 -32.70 8.21 -28.43
N ALA A 291 -33.51 8.23 -29.48
CA ALA A 291 -34.91 8.66 -29.37
C ALA A 291 -35.69 7.70 -28.44
N MET A 292 -36.87 8.12 -27.98
CA MET A 292 -37.86 7.14 -27.53
C MET A 292 -38.20 6.24 -28.73
N PRO A 293 -38.26 4.91 -28.59
CA PRO A 293 -38.67 4.03 -29.68
C PRO A 293 -40.06 4.44 -30.19
N GLU A 294 -40.18 4.60 -31.50
CA GLU A 294 -41.50 4.66 -32.15
C GLU A 294 -42.23 3.33 -31.95
N GLN A 295 -43.57 3.34 -31.99
CA GLN A 295 -44.38 2.16 -31.63
C GLN A 295 -44.11 0.92 -32.51
N ASP A 296 -43.50 1.12 -33.69
CA ASP A 296 -43.22 0.07 -34.68
C ASP A 296 -41.74 -0.39 -34.70
N ALA A 297 -40.92 0.00 -33.72
CA ALA A 297 -39.51 -0.40 -33.65
C ALA A 297 -39.34 -1.92 -33.41
N THR A 298 -38.49 -2.58 -34.22
CA THR A 298 -38.23 -4.02 -34.14
C THR A 298 -37.65 -4.41 -32.78
N THR A 299 -38.48 -4.98 -31.91
CA THR A 299 -38.05 -5.43 -30.58
C THR A 299 -37.18 -6.69 -30.71
N VAL A 300 -35.89 -6.55 -30.41
CA VAL A 300 -34.99 -7.71 -30.26
C VAL A 300 -35.04 -8.16 -28.81
N ALA A 301 -35.59 -9.35 -28.57
CA ALA A 301 -35.56 -9.95 -27.23
C ALA A 301 -34.12 -10.32 -26.84
N ALA A 302 -33.51 -9.54 -25.95
CA ALA A 302 -32.31 -9.97 -25.25
C ALA A 302 -32.64 -11.20 -24.40
N THR A 303 -31.83 -12.26 -24.50
CA THR A 303 -32.06 -13.47 -23.71
C THR A 303 -31.64 -13.22 -22.27
N VAL A 304 -32.62 -12.90 -21.42
CA VAL A 304 -32.42 -12.72 -19.97
C VAL A 304 -31.89 -14.03 -19.37
N ILE A 305 -30.68 -13.99 -18.81
CA ILE A 305 -30.11 -15.13 -18.06
C ILE A 305 -30.80 -15.20 -16.69
N THR A 306 -32.00 -15.79 -16.69
CA THR A 306 -32.80 -16.04 -15.47
C THR A 306 -32.37 -17.30 -14.72
N ASP A 307 -31.64 -18.20 -15.37
CA ASP A 307 -31.14 -19.43 -14.76
C ASP A 307 -29.89 -19.18 -13.89
N ARG A 308 -30.00 -19.54 -12.59
CA ARG A 308 -28.90 -19.45 -11.62
C ARG A 308 -27.69 -20.28 -12.05
N ALA A 309 -27.88 -21.43 -12.69
CA ALA A 309 -26.79 -22.31 -13.09
C ALA A 309 -25.90 -21.66 -14.18
N THR A 310 -26.53 -21.07 -15.20
CA THR A 310 -25.87 -20.28 -16.25
C THR A 310 -25.18 -19.05 -15.65
N ARG A 311 -25.89 -18.25 -14.84
CA ARG A 311 -25.34 -17.07 -14.15
C ARG A 311 -24.10 -17.40 -13.30
N ASN A 312 -24.15 -18.47 -12.51
CA ASN A 312 -23.04 -18.92 -11.68
C ASN A 312 -21.84 -19.39 -12.52
N GLY A 313 -22.10 -20.10 -13.63
CA GLY A 313 -21.08 -20.52 -14.58
C GLY A 313 -20.36 -19.31 -15.21
N ASP A 314 -21.10 -18.31 -15.67
CA ASP A 314 -20.54 -17.09 -16.25
C ASP A 314 -19.74 -16.27 -15.24
N ALA A 315 -20.22 -16.14 -14.00
CA ALA A 315 -19.48 -15.47 -12.92
C ALA A 315 -18.16 -16.19 -12.61
N PHE A 316 -18.19 -17.51 -12.47
CA PHE A 316 -17.00 -18.32 -12.23
C PHE A 316 -15.99 -18.26 -13.40
N ASP A 317 -16.47 -18.25 -14.64
CA ASP A 317 -15.62 -18.14 -15.82
C ASP A 317 -15.01 -16.73 -15.98
N ARG A 318 -15.73 -15.66 -15.59
CA ARG A 318 -15.16 -14.30 -15.49
C ARG A 318 -14.07 -14.24 -14.42
N PHE A 319 -14.34 -14.77 -13.22
CA PHE A 319 -13.36 -14.93 -12.15
C PHE A 319 -12.10 -15.67 -12.64
N ALA A 320 -12.28 -16.83 -13.28
CA ALA A 320 -11.19 -17.66 -13.79
C ALA A 320 -10.30 -16.92 -14.80
N ARG A 321 -10.91 -16.28 -15.82
CA ARG A 321 -10.18 -15.51 -16.83
C ARG A 321 -9.44 -14.31 -16.23
N ARG A 322 -10.01 -13.65 -15.21
CA ARG A 322 -9.38 -12.47 -14.59
C ARG A 322 -8.15 -12.84 -13.78
N ILE A 323 -8.21 -13.89 -12.96
CA ILE A 323 -7.01 -14.43 -12.28
C ILE A 323 -5.93 -14.83 -13.29
N GLU A 324 -6.30 -15.46 -14.40
CA GLU A 324 -5.33 -15.82 -15.46
C GLU A 324 -4.67 -14.59 -16.07
N ARG A 325 -5.46 -13.57 -16.44
CA ARG A 325 -5.00 -12.31 -17.03
C ARG A 325 -4.09 -11.53 -16.08
N THR A 326 -4.42 -11.50 -14.79
CA THR A 326 -3.68 -10.72 -13.77
C THR A 326 -2.36 -11.38 -13.38
N TYR A 327 -2.31 -12.72 -13.30
CA TYR A 327 -1.17 -13.43 -12.70
C TYR A 327 -0.37 -14.32 -13.66
N PHE A 328 -0.98 -14.79 -14.74
CA PHE A 328 -0.41 -15.82 -15.62
C PHE A 328 -0.37 -15.41 -17.11
N SER A 329 -0.50 -14.11 -17.39
CA SER A 329 -0.43 -13.51 -18.73
C SER A 329 0.99 -13.32 -19.27
N ALA A 330 2.00 -13.22 -18.40
CA ALA A 330 3.39 -13.12 -18.81
C ALA A 330 3.85 -14.41 -19.54
N PRO A 331 4.66 -14.34 -20.61
CA PRO A 331 5.10 -15.54 -21.35
C PRO A 331 5.75 -16.62 -20.47
N ALA A 332 6.51 -16.21 -19.45
CA ALA A 332 7.14 -17.09 -18.47
C ALA A 332 6.17 -17.74 -17.46
N ALA A 333 4.86 -17.50 -17.58
CA ALA A 333 3.82 -18.12 -16.75
C ALA A 333 2.96 -19.15 -17.49
N GLY A 334 3.24 -19.45 -18.77
CA GLY A 334 2.45 -20.38 -19.59
C GLY A 334 2.14 -21.76 -18.97
N PRO A 335 3.09 -22.44 -18.31
CA PRO A 335 2.81 -23.69 -17.58
C PRO A 335 1.79 -23.48 -16.45
N ARG A 336 1.96 -22.40 -15.69
CA ARG A 336 1.10 -22.04 -14.55
C ARG A 336 -0.29 -21.56 -14.99
N ALA A 337 -0.41 -20.89 -16.14
CA ALA A 337 -1.69 -20.64 -16.78
C ALA A 337 -2.43 -21.95 -17.13
N THR A 338 -1.69 -22.97 -17.58
CA THR A 338 -2.26 -24.28 -17.92
C THR A 338 -2.73 -25.03 -16.66
N GLU A 339 -1.96 -25.02 -15.59
CA GLU A 339 -2.38 -25.52 -14.28
C GLU A 339 -3.62 -24.80 -13.75
N TRP A 340 -3.69 -23.48 -13.87
CA TRP A 340 -4.86 -22.69 -13.44
C TRP A 340 -6.15 -23.05 -14.19
N ARG A 341 -6.06 -23.24 -15.52
CA ARG A 341 -7.19 -23.72 -16.34
C ARG A 341 -7.65 -25.13 -15.91
N ALA A 342 -6.72 -26.01 -15.53
CA ALA A 342 -7.07 -27.34 -15.02
C ALA A 342 -7.78 -27.28 -13.64
N VAL A 343 -7.37 -26.38 -12.74
CA VAL A 343 -8.04 -26.15 -11.45
C VAL A 343 -9.46 -25.60 -11.66
N THR A 344 -9.62 -24.59 -12.51
CA THR A 344 -10.91 -23.95 -12.75
C THR A 344 -11.87 -24.87 -13.50
N ALA A 345 -11.42 -25.61 -14.52
CA ALA A 345 -12.22 -26.63 -15.20
C ALA A 345 -12.79 -27.70 -14.23
N ARG A 346 -11.98 -28.15 -13.26
CA ARG A 346 -12.43 -29.12 -12.22
C ARG A 346 -13.48 -28.54 -11.27
N LEU A 347 -13.42 -27.24 -10.98
CA LEU A 347 -14.32 -26.58 -10.02
C LEU A 347 -15.58 -26.00 -10.65
N ARG A 348 -15.59 -25.76 -11.97
CA ARG A 348 -16.72 -25.14 -12.70
C ARG A 348 -18.05 -25.86 -12.48
N SER A 349 -18.08 -27.19 -12.44
CA SER A 349 -19.31 -27.96 -12.18
C SER A 349 -19.91 -27.68 -10.80
N ARG A 350 -19.06 -27.50 -9.77
CA ARG A 350 -19.49 -27.10 -8.41
C ARG A 350 -20.01 -25.67 -8.37
N ALA A 351 -19.39 -24.76 -9.13
CA ALA A 351 -19.85 -23.37 -9.23
C ALA A 351 -21.26 -23.28 -9.84
N ILE A 352 -21.49 -23.98 -10.96
CA ILE A 352 -22.79 -24.03 -11.65
C ILE A 352 -23.91 -24.43 -10.68
N VAL A 353 -23.73 -25.50 -9.91
CA VAL A 353 -24.76 -26.02 -8.98
C VAL A 353 -24.80 -25.32 -7.61
N ALA A 354 -24.06 -24.21 -7.42
CA ALA A 354 -24.02 -23.52 -6.14
C ALA A 354 -25.42 -22.95 -5.75
N PRO A 355 -26.01 -23.36 -4.60
CA PRO A 355 -27.40 -23.06 -4.27
C PRO A 355 -27.65 -21.60 -3.87
N ASN A 356 -26.61 -20.89 -3.42
CA ASN A 356 -26.64 -19.49 -3.04
C ASN A 356 -25.27 -18.85 -3.34
N ASP A 357 -25.19 -17.53 -3.23
CA ASP A 357 -24.00 -16.78 -3.64
C ASP A 357 -22.81 -17.03 -2.71
N SER A 358 -23.04 -17.28 -1.40
CA SER A 358 -21.97 -17.68 -0.48
C SER A 358 -21.35 -19.03 -0.85
N ALA A 359 -22.15 -19.98 -1.34
CA ALA A 359 -21.64 -21.26 -1.83
C ALA A 359 -20.89 -21.12 -3.17
N LEU A 360 -21.19 -20.10 -3.97
CA LEU A 360 -20.41 -19.75 -5.16
C LEU A 360 -19.08 -19.11 -4.77
N ASP A 361 -19.09 -18.16 -3.81
CA ASP A 361 -17.90 -17.58 -3.20
C ASP A 361 -16.97 -18.68 -2.66
N ASP A 362 -17.51 -19.65 -1.92
CA ASP A 362 -16.72 -20.77 -1.36
C ASP A 362 -16.04 -21.62 -2.45
N VAL A 363 -16.66 -21.77 -3.64
CA VAL A 363 -16.03 -22.44 -4.80
C VAL A 363 -14.93 -21.57 -5.40
N MET A 364 -15.12 -20.25 -5.49
CA MET A 364 -14.07 -19.31 -5.93
C MET A 364 -12.89 -19.28 -4.94
N GLN A 365 -13.14 -19.21 -3.63
CA GLN A 365 -12.11 -19.28 -2.59
C GLN A 365 -11.38 -20.63 -2.61
N SER A 366 -12.10 -21.74 -2.85
CA SER A 366 -11.50 -23.05 -3.07
C SER A 366 -10.60 -23.08 -4.31
N ALA A 367 -10.93 -22.33 -5.38
CA ALA A 367 -10.07 -22.16 -6.54
C ALA A 367 -8.82 -21.33 -6.20
N ILE A 368 -8.96 -20.20 -5.50
CA ILE A 368 -7.83 -19.36 -5.04
C ILE A 368 -6.85 -20.20 -4.20
N GLY A 369 -7.33 -20.97 -3.23
CA GLY A 369 -6.48 -21.85 -2.42
C GLY A 369 -5.74 -22.93 -3.21
N GLN A 370 -6.26 -23.32 -4.38
CA GLN A 370 -5.66 -24.30 -5.29
C GLN A 370 -4.88 -23.67 -6.47
N ARG A 371 -4.89 -22.33 -6.64
CA ARG A 371 -4.21 -21.67 -7.77
C ARG A 371 -2.71 -22.00 -7.77
N PRO A 372 -2.01 -22.03 -8.91
CA PRO A 372 -0.55 -22.16 -8.94
C PRO A 372 0.17 -20.95 -8.32
N VAL A 373 1.46 -21.11 -7.98
CA VAL A 373 2.29 -20.03 -7.42
C VAL A 373 2.51 -18.88 -8.42
N LEU A 374 2.59 -17.66 -7.91
CA LEU A 374 2.72 -16.43 -8.68
C LEU A 374 4.17 -16.19 -9.12
N ARG A 375 5.15 -16.60 -8.31
CA ARG A 375 6.54 -16.76 -8.73
C ARG A 375 6.97 -18.22 -8.58
N GLU A 376 7.87 -18.66 -9.43
CA GLU A 376 8.44 -20.00 -9.33
C GLU A 376 9.43 -20.05 -8.15
N SER A 377 9.41 -21.16 -7.42
CA SER A 377 10.41 -21.43 -6.39
C SER A 377 11.72 -21.84 -7.04
N ALA A 378 12.85 -21.46 -6.46
CA ALA A 378 14.16 -21.93 -6.90
C ALA A 378 14.69 -22.99 -5.92
N GLU A 379 14.88 -24.23 -6.38
CA GLU A 379 15.45 -25.32 -5.59
C GLU A 379 16.87 -25.67 -6.07
N GLY A 380 17.76 -26.04 -5.15
CA GLY A 380 19.13 -26.49 -5.48
C GLY A 380 19.98 -26.75 -4.24
N ARG A 381 21.31 -26.90 -4.41
CA ARG A 381 22.24 -27.09 -3.27
C ARG A 381 22.45 -25.82 -2.45
N ALA A 382 22.27 -24.67 -3.07
CA ALA A 382 22.37 -23.34 -2.44
C ALA A 382 21.47 -22.37 -3.22
N ALA A 383 20.87 -21.39 -2.53
CA ALA A 383 19.91 -20.47 -3.12
C ALA A 383 19.98 -19.07 -2.51
N VAL A 384 19.44 -18.11 -3.27
CA VAL A 384 19.32 -16.69 -2.95
C VAL A 384 17.87 -16.26 -3.16
N SER A 385 17.34 -15.47 -2.23
CA SER A 385 16.05 -14.79 -2.34
C SER A 385 16.29 -13.30 -2.06
N SER A 386 15.98 -12.41 -3.00
CA SER A 386 16.19 -10.96 -2.84
C SER A 386 15.22 -10.13 -3.69
N ALA A 387 15.04 -8.87 -3.32
CA ALA A 387 14.02 -7.99 -3.88
C ALA A 387 14.22 -7.56 -5.36
N HIS A 388 15.37 -7.87 -5.98
CA HIS A 388 15.62 -7.57 -7.39
C HIS A 388 16.39 -8.69 -8.13
N PRO A 389 16.08 -8.99 -9.42
CA PRO A 389 16.67 -10.13 -10.13
C PRO A 389 18.18 -9.98 -10.36
N VAL A 390 18.66 -8.75 -10.61
CA VAL A 390 20.10 -8.46 -10.74
C VAL A 390 20.87 -8.79 -9.46
N ALA A 391 20.28 -8.52 -8.30
CA ALA A 391 20.90 -8.85 -7.01
C ALA A 391 20.87 -10.35 -6.72
N THR A 392 19.76 -11.02 -7.05
CA THR A 392 19.67 -12.49 -6.99
C THR A 392 20.75 -13.13 -7.86
N ALA A 393 20.91 -12.67 -9.10
CA ALA A 393 21.93 -13.15 -10.03
C ALA A 393 23.36 -12.93 -9.49
N ALA A 394 23.64 -11.76 -8.88
CA ALA A 394 24.94 -11.48 -8.26
C ALA A 394 25.30 -12.49 -7.15
N GLY A 395 24.35 -12.79 -6.26
CA GLY A 395 24.55 -13.80 -5.21
C GLY A 395 24.72 -15.22 -5.76
N VAL A 396 23.86 -15.62 -6.69
CA VAL A 396 23.92 -16.95 -7.33
C VAL A 396 25.25 -17.15 -8.06
N GLU A 397 25.79 -16.10 -8.68
CA GLU A 397 27.09 -16.16 -9.34
C GLU A 397 28.24 -16.39 -8.34
N MET A 398 28.24 -15.74 -7.18
CA MET A 398 29.26 -16.02 -6.15
C MET A 398 29.19 -17.48 -5.65
N LEU A 399 27.99 -18.05 -5.50
CA LEU A 399 27.79 -19.46 -5.14
C LEU A 399 28.25 -20.45 -6.23
N ARG A 400 28.14 -20.07 -7.52
CA ARG A 400 28.67 -20.86 -8.64
C ARG A 400 30.19 -20.82 -8.68
N ARG A 401 30.78 -19.65 -8.42
CA ARG A 401 32.24 -19.43 -8.35
C ARG A 401 32.90 -20.01 -7.08
N GLY A 402 32.15 -20.78 -6.29
CA GLY A 402 32.65 -21.52 -5.14
C GLY A 402 32.67 -20.77 -3.82
N GLY A 403 32.18 -19.53 -3.79
CA GLY A 403 31.93 -18.77 -2.56
C GLY A 403 30.84 -19.39 -1.70
N ASN A 404 30.78 -18.99 -0.44
CA ASN A 404 29.76 -19.45 0.51
C ASN A 404 28.57 -18.47 0.60
N VAL A 405 27.63 -18.77 1.49
CA VAL A 405 26.43 -17.95 1.72
C VAL A 405 26.74 -16.49 2.12
N VAL A 406 27.90 -16.23 2.75
CA VAL A 406 28.32 -14.89 3.18
C VAL A 406 28.91 -14.11 2.01
N ASP A 407 29.76 -14.73 1.18
CA ASP A 407 30.29 -14.08 -0.03
C ASP A 407 29.14 -13.65 -0.97
N ALA A 408 28.15 -14.53 -1.13
CA ALA A 408 26.94 -14.26 -1.90
C ALA A 408 26.07 -13.17 -1.25
N ALA A 409 25.88 -13.18 0.07
CA ALA A 409 25.15 -12.14 0.79
C ALA A 409 25.76 -10.74 0.60
N VAL A 410 27.10 -10.63 0.60
CA VAL A 410 27.80 -9.37 0.33
C VAL A 410 27.54 -8.87 -1.10
N ALA A 411 27.62 -9.76 -2.10
CA ALA A 411 27.33 -9.40 -3.49
C ALA A 411 25.87 -8.97 -3.70
N VAL A 412 24.91 -9.65 -3.06
CA VAL A 412 23.48 -9.28 -3.06
C VAL A 412 23.29 -7.88 -2.45
N SER A 413 23.87 -7.61 -1.28
CA SER A 413 23.76 -6.31 -0.59
C SER A 413 24.22 -5.14 -1.47
N PHE A 414 25.42 -5.23 -2.06
CA PHE A 414 25.94 -4.16 -2.90
C PHE A 414 25.17 -4.02 -4.21
N ALA A 415 24.69 -5.12 -4.79
CA ALA A 415 23.84 -5.07 -5.99
C ALA A 415 22.49 -4.40 -5.70
N LEU A 416 21.81 -4.73 -4.59
CA LEU A 416 20.58 -4.05 -4.15
C LEU A 416 20.79 -2.56 -3.97
N GLY A 417 21.93 -2.14 -3.41
CA GLY A 417 22.30 -0.72 -3.29
C GLY A 417 22.50 0.04 -4.59
N VAL A 418 22.48 -0.64 -5.75
CA VAL A 418 22.50 -0.03 -7.09
C VAL A 418 21.11 -0.05 -7.73
N VAL A 419 20.38 -1.16 -7.61
CA VAL A 419 19.13 -1.43 -8.37
C VAL A 419 17.82 -1.18 -7.60
N GLU A 420 17.89 -1.10 -6.27
CA GLU A 420 16.85 -0.54 -5.39
C GLU A 420 17.47 0.60 -4.54
N PRO A 421 18.02 1.66 -5.19
CA PRO A 421 18.76 2.72 -4.49
C PRO A 421 17.87 3.53 -3.54
N ASP A 422 16.56 3.51 -3.78
CA ASP A 422 15.51 4.10 -2.97
C ASP A 422 15.16 3.29 -1.72
N ALA A 423 15.44 1.98 -1.70
CA ALA A 423 15.22 1.11 -0.54
C ALA A 423 16.43 1.07 0.40
N SER A 424 17.63 0.94 -0.15
CA SER A 424 18.85 0.64 0.60
C SER A 424 20.12 1.00 -0.16
N GLY A 425 21.27 0.95 0.51
CA GLY A 425 22.57 1.04 -0.14
C GLY A 425 23.70 1.30 0.85
N MET A 426 24.84 1.75 0.33
CA MET A 426 26.02 2.09 1.14
C MET A 426 25.77 3.27 2.10
N GLY A 427 24.85 4.18 1.77
CA GLY A 427 24.38 5.25 2.65
C GLY A 427 23.38 4.80 3.73
N GLY A 428 23.08 3.50 3.80
CA GLY A 428 22.11 2.89 4.71
C GLY A 428 22.70 2.20 5.95
N TYR A 429 21.86 1.38 6.58
CA TYR A 429 22.16 0.65 7.81
C TYR A 429 21.29 -0.63 7.92
N GLY A 430 21.54 -1.48 8.92
CA GLY A 430 20.74 -2.69 9.14
C GLY A 430 21.38 -3.72 10.08
N GLU A 431 20.88 -4.95 10.01
CA GLU A 431 21.37 -6.10 10.76
C GLU A 431 21.44 -7.36 9.88
N MET A 432 22.39 -8.24 10.22
CA MET A 432 22.64 -9.51 9.55
C MET A 432 22.74 -10.64 10.57
N LEU A 433 21.92 -11.68 10.42
CA LEU A 433 22.14 -12.98 11.06
C LEU A 433 23.01 -13.86 10.17
N VAL A 434 24.02 -14.50 10.75
CA VAL A 434 24.91 -15.46 10.08
C VAL A 434 24.90 -16.78 10.86
N GLN A 435 24.44 -17.85 10.23
CA GLN A 435 24.61 -19.22 10.68
C GLN A 435 25.61 -19.92 9.76
N ILE A 436 26.69 -20.46 10.33
CA ILE A 436 27.61 -21.37 9.65
C ILE A 436 27.53 -22.75 10.33
N LYS A 437 27.65 -23.82 9.56
CA LYS A 437 27.66 -25.22 10.04
C LYS A 437 28.65 -25.39 11.20
N GLY A 438 28.17 -25.96 12.31
CA GLY A 438 28.94 -26.13 13.54
C GLY A 438 28.82 -24.98 14.55
N MET A 439 28.24 -23.83 14.19
CA MET A 439 27.87 -22.81 15.17
C MET A 439 26.70 -23.30 16.03
N GLU A 440 26.82 -23.15 17.35
CA GLU A 440 25.75 -23.45 18.31
C GLU A 440 24.49 -22.60 18.00
N ARG A 441 24.69 -21.30 17.76
CA ARG A 441 23.65 -20.29 17.51
C ARG A 441 24.15 -19.32 16.43
N PRO A 442 23.25 -18.64 15.67
CA PRO A 442 23.69 -17.66 14.69
C PRO A 442 24.37 -16.47 15.36
N ALA A 443 25.39 -15.91 14.71
CA ALA A 443 25.97 -14.62 15.06
C ALA A 443 25.11 -13.48 14.50
N LEU A 444 25.03 -12.36 15.22
CA LEU A 444 24.40 -11.14 14.72
C LEU A 444 25.45 -10.04 14.52
N ILE A 445 25.54 -9.54 13.29
CA ILE A 445 26.34 -8.36 12.94
C ILE A 445 25.41 -7.16 12.81
N GLU A 446 25.62 -6.17 13.67
CA GLU A 446 24.82 -4.97 13.83
C GLU A 446 25.53 -3.78 13.19
N PHE A 447 24.91 -3.21 12.16
CA PHE A 447 25.45 -2.12 11.37
C PHE A 447 24.45 -0.96 11.28
N MET A 448 23.90 -0.57 12.45
CA MET A 448 22.94 0.51 12.57
C MET A 448 23.57 1.89 12.33
N ALA A 449 22.77 2.85 11.84
CA ALA A 449 23.24 4.21 11.62
C ALA A 449 23.59 4.87 12.95
N ARG A 450 24.68 5.67 12.97
CA ARG A 450 25.24 6.25 14.20
C ARG A 450 25.20 7.77 14.20
N VAL A 451 24.83 8.39 15.32
CA VAL A 451 24.69 9.84 15.44
C VAL A 451 26.08 10.50 15.35
N PRO A 452 26.32 11.47 14.43
CA PRO A 452 27.55 12.25 14.38
C PRO A 452 27.85 12.97 15.70
N GLU A 453 29.12 13.21 16.03
CA GLU A 453 29.56 13.84 17.29
C GLU A 453 28.87 15.19 17.56
N GLU A 454 28.78 16.05 16.54
CA GLU A 454 28.15 17.37 16.62
C GLU A 454 26.63 17.36 16.40
N ALA A 455 26.02 16.19 16.18
CA ALA A 455 24.57 16.06 16.02
C ALA A 455 23.85 15.97 17.37
N THR A 456 24.19 16.84 18.32
CA THR A 456 23.56 16.96 19.64
C THR A 456 22.17 17.62 19.56
N LEU A 457 21.37 17.44 20.61
CA LEU A 457 20.10 18.15 20.79
C LEU A 457 20.25 19.67 20.94
N SER A 458 21.40 20.15 21.40
CA SER A 458 21.75 21.57 21.44
C SER A 458 22.09 22.18 20.07
N ASN A 459 22.34 21.38 19.03
CA ASN A 459 22.69 21.89 17.71
C ASN A 459 21.44 22.29 16.92
N ALA A 460 20.98 23.52 17.16
CA ALA A 460 19.82 24.12 16.51
C ALA A 460 19.99 24.30 14.97
N SER A 461 21.21 24.28 14.43
CA SER A 461 21.43 24.41 12.98
C SER A 461 20.88 23.24 12.16
N LEU A 462 20.61 22.10 12.81
CA LEU A 462 19.98 20.91 12.23
C LEU A 462 18.45 21.01 12.16
N LEU A 463 17.86 22.08 12.70
CA LEU A 463 16.42 22.26 12.86
C LEU A 463 15.92 23.46 12.06
N GLN A 464 14.73 23.32 11.49
CA GLN A 464 13.92 24.37 10.89
C GLN A 464 12.65 24.49 11.73
N ASN A 465 12.37 25.69 12.27
CA ASN A 465 11.22 25.93 13.17
C ASN A 465 11.13 24.93 14.34
N GLY A 466 12.28 24.53 14.91
CA GLY A 466 12.37 23.59 16.04
C GLY A 466 12.16 22.11 15.69
N ARG A 467 11.93 21.77 14.42
CA ARG A 467 11.81 20.39 13.92
C ARG A 467 12.91 20.09 12.90
N TYR A 468 13.17 18.83 12.59
CA TYR A 468 14.03 18.50 11.45
C TYR A 468 13.33 18.88 10.13
N PRO A 469 14.07 19.20 9.06
CA PRO A 469 13.49 19.27 7.72
C PRO A 469 12.89 17.91 7.32
N ASP A 470 11.90 17.90 6.42
CA ASP A 470 11.27 16.64 6.05
C ASP A 470 12.15 15.74 5.16
N ASP A 471 13.11 16.32 4.46
CA ASP A 471 14.03 15.67 3.52
C ASP A 471 15.43 16.33 3.53
N GLY A 472 16.38 15.72 2.81
CA GLY A 472 17.65 16.34 2.45
C GLY A 472 18.89 15.97 3.28
N PRO A 473 20.06 16.51 2.89
CA PRO A 473 21.36 16.14 3.45
C PRO A 473 21.50 16.36 4.96
N VAL A 474 20.74 17.30 5.54
CA VAL A 474 20.73 17.59 6.98
C VAL A 474 20.43 16.33 7.81
N LEU A 475 19.62 15.39 7.30
CA LEU A 475 19.07 14.26 8.06
C LEU A 475 20.01 13.07 8.29
N VAL A 476 21.18 13.09 7.65
CA VAL A 476 22.05 11.92 7.53
C VAL A 476 22.76 11.60 8.84
N MET A 477 22.65 10.33 9.27
CA MET A 477 23.50 9.70 10.28
C MET A 477 24.60 8.87 9.62
N VAL A 478 25.67 8.54 10.35
CA VAL A 478 26.83 7.79 9.80
C VAL A 478 26.38 6.40 9.30
N PRO A 479 26.54 6.08 8.00
CA PRO A 479 26.08 4.81 7.42
C PRO A 479 26.84 3.58 7.90
N GLY A 480 26.16 2.43 7.96
CA GLY A 480 26.73 1.18 8.46
C GLY A 480 26.93 0.06 7.44
N THR A 481 26.19 0.05 6.32
CA THR A 481 26.13 -1.10 5.39
C THR A 481 27.51 -1.62 4.97
N VAL A 482 28.43 -0.72 4.59
CA VAL A 482 29.77 -1.11 4.12
C VAL A 482 30.56 -1.83 5.22
N ALA A 483 30.53 -1.33 6.45
CA ALA A 483 31.22 -1.96 7.58
C ALA A 483 30.59 -3.30 7.97
N GLY A 484 29.26 -3.41 7.92
CA GLY A 484 28.55 -4.66 8.19
C GLY A 484 28.94 -5.77 7.21
N MET A 485 28.85 -5.50 5.90
CA MET A 485 29.22 -6.45 4.85
C MET A 485 30.71 -6.82 4.88
N HIS A 486 31.59 -5.85 5.09
CA HIS A 486 33.03 -6.11 5.20
C HIS A 486 33.37 -6.93 6.45
N ARG A 487 32.72 -6.66 7.60
CA ARG A 487 32.88 -7.46 8.82
C ARG A 487 32.43 -8.90 8.60
N ALA A 488 31.27 -9.11 7.97
CA ALA A 488 30.75 -10.44 7.65
C ALA A 488 31.72 -11.23 6.77
N TRP A 489 32.20 -10.66 5.67
CA TRP A 489 33.20 -11.29 4.80
C TRP A 489 34.51 -11.61 5.54
N LYS A 490 35.01 -10.68 6.38
CA LYS A 490 36.24 -10.86 7.15
C LYS A 490 36.16 -11.97 8.20
N LEU A 491 34.99 -12.22 8.78
CA LEU A 491 34.78 -13.25 9.81
C LEU A 491 34.36 -14.60 9.22
N TYR A 492 33.53 -14.59 8.17
CA TYR A 492 32.76 -15.76 7.73
C TYR A 492 32.74 -15.97 6.19
N GLY A 493 33.45 -15.16 5.40
CA GLY A 493 33.61 -15.39 3.96
C GLY A 493 34.40 -16.67 3.66
N SER A 494 34.25 -17.25 2.46
CA SER A 494 34.86 -18.56 2.15
C SER A 494 36.38 -18.59 2.04
N GLY A 495 37.02 -17.41 1.95
CA GLY A 495 38.43 -17.26 1.61
C GLY A 495 38.78 -17.58 0.14
N LYS A 496 37.81 -17.99 -0.68
CA LYS A 496 38.01 -18.33 -2.11
C LYS A 496 37.81 -17.16 -3.06
N LEU A 497 36.98 -16.19 -2.67
CA LEU A 497 36.67 -14.98 -3.43
C LEU A 497 37.25 -13.75 -2.73
N LYS A 498 37.91 -12.87 -3.48
CA LYS A 498 38.45 -11.60 -2.97
C LYS A 498 37.32 -10.58 -2.84
N TRP A 499 37.44 -9.67 -1.88
CA TRP A 499 36.48 -8.58 -1.64
C TRP A 499 36.01 -7.85 -2.92
N ALA A 500 36.96 -7.42 -3.77
CA ALA A 500 36.65 -6.72 -5.02
C ALA A 500 35.78 -7.54 -5.99
N GLU A 501 35.87 -8.86 -5.96
CA GLU A 501 35.08 -9.76 -6.82
C GLU A 501 33.62 -9.84 -6.38
N LEU A 502 33.34 -9.60 -5.09
CA LEU A 502 31.99 -9.55 -4.54
C LEU A 502 31.27 -8.25 -4.92
N LEU A 503 32.03 -7.14 -5.09
CA LEU A 503 31.50 -5.85 -5.52
C LEU A 503 31.39 -5.71 -7.05
N ALA A 504 32.10 -6.54 -7.82
CA ALA A 504 32.13 -6.46 -9.27
C ALA A 504 30.73 -6.46 -9.95
N PRO A 505 29.74 -7.29 -9.54
CA PRO A 505 28.39 -7.24 -10.12
C PRO A 505 27.69 -5.88 -9.92
N ALA A 506 27.87 -5.26 -8.74
CA ALA A 506 27.31 -3.95 -8.44
C ALA A 506 28.00 -2.83 -9.24
N ILE A 507 29.33 -2.88 -9.35
CA ILE A 507 30.11 -1.95 -10.19
C ILE A 507 29.65 -2.04 -11.65
N THR A 508 29.49 -3.24 -12.20
CA THR A 508 28.99 -3.45 -13.57
C THR A 508 27.57 -2.91 -13.74
N ALA A 509 26.64 -3.20 -12.83
CA ALA A 509 25.27 -2.68 -12.88
C ALA A 509 25.23 -1.15 -12.83
N ALA A 510 26.10 -0.51 -12.04
CA ALA A 510 26.19 0.94 -11.95
C ALA A 510 26.79 1.58 -13.23
N LYS A 511 27.81 0.96 -13.84
CA LYS A 511 28.47 1.47 -15.07
C LYS A 511 27.65 1.24 -16.34
N VAL A 512 27.26 -0.01 -16.58
CA VAL A 512 26.56 -0.42 -17.81
C VAL A 512 25.11 0.06 -17.78
N GLY A 513 24.52 0.02 -16.59
CA GLY A 513 23.15 0.39 -16.29
C GLY A 513 22.28 -0.81 -15.92
N TYR A 514 21.12 -0.51 -15.35
CA TYR A 514 20.09 -1.49 -15.01
C TYR A 514 18.72 -0.99 -15.45
N VAL A 515 17.81 -1.93 -15.69
CA VAL A 515 16.41 -1.64 -16.04
C VAL A 515 15.65 -1.23 -14.78
N VAL A 516 14.95 -0.11 -14.84
CA VAL A 516 14.08 0.41 -13.78
C VAL A 516 12.93 -0.56 -13.55
N SER A 517 12.77 -1.00 -12.30
CA SER A 517 11.64 -1.85 -11.89
C SER A 517 10.38 -1.04 -11.60
N ASP A 518 9.22 -1.71 -11.63
CA ASP A 518 7.94 -1.10 -11.24
C ASP A 518 8.00 -0.45 -9.86
N GLY A 519 8.68 -1.09 -8.89
CA GLY A 519 8.84 -0.56 -7.54
C GLY A 519 9.59 0.77 -7.50
N LEU A 520 10.76 0.84 -8.14
CA LEU A 520 11.54 2.09 -8.22
C LEU A 520 10.78 3.17 -8.99
N ALA A 521 10.12 2.83 -10.11
CA ALA A 521 9.31 3.78 -10.87
C ALA A 521 8.15 4.34 -10.04
N THR A 522 7.46 3.50 -9.26
CA THR A 522 6.41 3.94 -8.33
C THR A 522 6.97 4.88 -7.26
N THR A 523 8.09 4.54 -6.61
CA THR A 523 8.72 5.43 -5.62
C THR A 523 9.08 6.79 -6.23
N LEU A 524 9.71 6.80 -7.41
CA LEU A 524 10.12 8.02 -8.10
C LEU A 524 8.93 8.88 -8.53
N TRP A 525 7.79 8.27 -8.87
CA TRP A 525 6.56 9.00 -9.20
C TRP A 525 5.87 9.60 -7.97
N LEU A 526 5.72 8.82 -6.90
CA LEU A 526 5.05 9.25 -5.67
C LEU A 526 5.83 10.37 -4.97
N GLU A 527 7.16 10.26 -4.89
CA GLU A 527 8.03 11.22 -4.21
C GLU A 527 8.72 12.20 -5.18
N ARG A 528 8.16 12.37 -6.39
CA ARG A 528 8.77 13.13 -7.50
C ARG A 528 9.18 14.54 -7.12
N GLU A 529 8.38 15.24 -6.30
CA GLU A 529 8.66 16.61 -5.88
C GLU A 529 9.90 16.69 -4.98
N ARG A 530 10.08 15.71 -4.08
CA ARG A 530 11.24 15.63 -3.19
C ARG A 530 12.53 15.30 -3.94
N PHE A 531 12.47 14.38 -4.90
CA PHE A 531 13.63 14.08 -5.73
C PHE A 531 13.96 15.24 -6.70
N ALA A 532 12.96 15.89 -7.30
CA ALA A 532 13.16 17.00 -8.23
C ALA A 532 13.77 18.25 -7.58
N LYS A 533 13.57 18.44 -6.27
CA LYS A 533 14.18 19.50 -5.44
C LYS A 533 15.71 19.49 -5.46
N TYR A 534 16.34 18.33 -5.66
CA TYR A 534 17.79 18.17 -5.62
C TYR A 534 18.38 17.93 -7.01
N GLU A 535 19.32 18.77 -7.42
CA GLU A 535 19.88 18.75 -8.77
C GLU A 535 20.50 17.39 -9.16
N SER A 536 21.25 16.77 -8.25
CA SER A 536 21.87 15.46 -8.42
C SER A 536 20.86 14.33 -8.53
N SER A 537 19.81 14.34 -7.69
CA SER A 537 18.70 13.39 -7.76
C SER A 537 17.92 13.55 -9.06
N ARG A 538 17.65 14.78 -9.48
CA ARG A 538 17.03 15.10 -10.77
C ARG A 538 17.88 14.62 -11.95
N ALA A 539 19.19 14.85 -11.94
CA ALA A 539 20.09 14.39 -12.99
C ALA A 539 20.10 12.86 -13.13
N LEU A 540 20.07 12.13 -12.01
CA LEU A 540 20.06 10.66 -12.02
C LEU A 540 18.70 10.10 -12.47
N PHE A 541 17.62 10.55 -11.85
CA PHE A 541 16.30 9.92 -11.91
C PHE A 541 15.28 10.57 -12.85
N PHE A 542 15.57 11.74 -13.46
CA PHE A 542 14.61 12.45 -14.31
C PHE A 542 15.10 12.61 -15.75
N ARG A 543 14.17 12.61 -16.70
CA ARG A 543 14.37 12.87 -18.12
C ARG A 543 13.34 13.91 -18.55
N ASN A 544 13.79 15.02 -19.12
CA ASN A 544 12.92 16.13 -19.59
C ASN A 544 11.92 16.66 -18.54
N GLY A 545 12.28 16.62 -17.26
CA GLY A 545 11.44 17.07 -16.14
C GLY A 545 10.53 16.00 -15.51
N ASN A 546 10.40 14.83 -16.12
CA ASN A 546 9.62 13.70 -15.58
C ASN A 546 10.54 12.64 -14.96
N PRO A 547 10.11 11.90 -13.93
CA PRO A 547 10.87 10.75 -13.42
C PRO A 547 10.95 9.64 -14.48
N VAL A 548 12.01 8.82 -14.42
CA VAL A 548 12.13 7.60 -15.25
C VAL A 548 11.06 6.58 -14.88
N VAL A 549 10.59 5.83 -15.88
CA VAL A 549 9.50 4.85 -15.75
C VAL A 549 10.02 3.41 -15.80
N ALA A 550 9.17 2.44 -15.45
CA ALA A 550 9.53 1.03 -15.53
C ALA A 550 9.93 0.65 -16.97
N GLY A 551 11.03 -0.09 -17.11
CA GLY A 551 11.63 -0.41 -18.41
C GLY A 551 12.71 0.57 -18.89
N ASP A 552 12.78 1.80 -18.35
CA ASP A 552 13.91 2.71 -18.63
C ASP A 552 15.24 2.14 -18.12
N THR A 553 16.36 2.69 -18.57
CA THR A 553 17.70 2.34 -18.05
C THR A 553 18.32 3.50 -17.26
N ILE A 554 18.71 3.23 -16.01
CA ILE A 554 19.55 4.13 -15.20
C ILE A 554 21.01 3.71 -15.34
N LYS A 555 21.92 4.69 -15.49
CA LYS A 555 23.38 4.52 -15.34
C LYS A 555 23.87 5.47 -14.26
N ASN A 556 24.82 5.02 -13.45
CA ASN A 556 25.32 5.75 -12.29
C ASN A 556 26.85 5.61 -12.16
N PRO A 557 27.62 6.35 -12.98
CA PRO A 557 29.08 6.28 -12.98
C PRO A 557 29.70 6.78 -11.67
N ASP A 558 29.07 7.72 -10.98
CA ASP A 558 29.51 8.22 -9.68
C ASP A 558 29.45 7.11 -8.61
N LEU A 559 28.36 6.34 -8.57
CA LEU A 559 28.24 5.20 -7.67
C LEU A 559 29.22 4.09 -8.02
N ALA A 560 29.48 3.86 -9.31
CA ALA A 560 30.50 2.91 -9.74
C ALA A 560 31.89 3.32 -9.23
N TRP A 561 32.27 4.59 -9.36
CA TRP A 561 33.53 5.11 -8.83
C TRP A 561 33.65 4.91 -7.32
N THR A 562 32.58 5.18 -6.57
CA THR A 562 32.52 4.96 -5.12
C THR A 562 32.67 3.48 -4.77
N LEU A 563 31.97 2.59 -5.46
CA LEU A 563 32.11 1.13 -5.30
C LEU A 563 33.53 0.65 -5.62
N GLU A 564 34.23 1.24 -6.58
CA GLU A 564 35.63 0.93 -6.89
C GLU A 564 36.60 1.34 -5.76
N GLN A 565 36.33 2.46 -5.08
CA GLN A 565 37.12 2.84 -3.89
C GLN A 565 36.93 1.80 -2.78
N VAL A 566 35.68 1.36 -2.54
CA VAL A 566 35.38 0.29 -1.56
C VAL A 566 35.96 -1.06 -1.96
N ALA A 567 35.91 -1.42 -3.25
CA ALA A 567 36.49 -2.67 -3.76
C ALA A 567 38.03 -2.71 -3.57
N THR A 568 38.69 -1.56 -3.71
CA THR A 568 40.15 -1.43 -3.58
C THR A 568 40.60 -1.29 -2.12
N GLY A 569 39.94 -0.44 -1.34
CA GLY A 569 40.32 -0.09 0.03
C GLY A 569 39.62 -0.89 1.14
N GLY A 570 38.78 -1.87 0.81
CA GLY A 570 37.90 -2.51 1.78
C GLY A 570 36.89 -1.51 2.36
N ALA A 571 36.47 -1.72 3.62
CA ALA A 571 35.63 -0.73 4.32
C ALA A 571 36.28 0.67 4.39
N ASP A 572 37.59 0.74 4.52
CA ASP A 572 38.33 2.00 4.61
C ASP A 572 38.25 2.83 3.31
N GLY A 573 37.94 2.20 2.17
CA GLY A 573 37.62 2.91 0.93
C GLY A 573 36.35 3.76 0.99
N PHE A 574 35.46 3.51 1.96
CA PHE A 574 34.29 4.35 2.26
C PHE A 574 34.52 5.26 3.47
N TYR A 575 35.01 4.70 4.58
CA TYR A 575 35.12 5.40 5.87
C TYR A 575 36.37 6.27 6.03
N ARG A 576 37.35 6.14 5.13
CA ARG A 576 38.59 6.92 5.11
C ARG A 576 38.91 7.36 3.66
N GLY A 577 39.87 8.26 3.50
CA GLY A 577 40.31 8.72 2.18
C GLY A 577 39.26 9.50 1.37
N ALA A 578 39.27 9.31 0.05
CA ALA A 578 38.60 10.20 -0.90
C ALA A 578 37.07 10.23 -0.77
N VAL A 579 36.42 9.08 -0.55
CA VAL A 579 34.96 8.99 -0.35
C VAL A 579 34.57 9.73 0.92
N ALA A 580 35.23 9.44 2.04
CA ALA A 580 34.93 10.07 3.32
C ALA A 580 35.10 11.60 3.28
N THR A 581 36.16 12.10 2.67
CA THR A 581 36.41 13.54 2.53
C THR A 581 35.35 14.22 1.66
N ARG A 582 34.99 13.63 0.51
CA ARG A 582 33.93 14.15 -0.36
C ARG A 582 32.58 14.15 0.36
N TYR A 583 32.23 13.05 1.01
CA TYR A 583 30.92 12.85 1.64
C TYR A 583 30.71 13.78 2.84
N ALA A 584 31.68 13.86 3.77
CA ALA A 584 31.60 14.78 4.89
C ALA A 584 31.64 16.26 4.43
N GLY A 585 32.43 16.59 3.41
CA GLY A 585 32.47 17.93 2.82
C GLY A 585 31.13 18.34 2.20
N ASP A 586 30.54 17.47 1.39
CA ASP A 586 29.23 17.66 0.75
C ASP A 586 28.10 17.88 1.77
N LEU A 587 28.04 17.01 2.78
CA LEU A 587 27.02 17.05 3.83
C LEU A 587 27.16 18.29 4.74
N ARG A 588 28.39 18.64 5.20
CA ARG A 588 28.60 19.85 6.01
C ARG A 588 28.32 21.13 5.23
N GLY A 589 28.69 21.17 3.94
CA GLY A 589 28.36 22.28 3.05
C GLY A 589 26.85 22.50 2.87
N LYS A 590 26.00 21.56 3.31
CA LYS A 590 24.54 21.61 3.26
C LYS A 590 23.88 21.44 4.63
N GLY A 591 24.59 21.82 5.70
CA GLY A 591 24.02 21.97 7.05
C GLY A 591 23.94 20.68 7.88
N ASN A 592 24.52 19.57 7.46
CA ASN A 592 24.65 18.37 8.29
C ASN A 592 25.89 18.44 9.21
N ALA A 593 25.86 17.70 10.32
CA ALA A 593 26.92 17.70 11.34
C ALA A 593 28.12 16.76 11.04
N MET A 594 28.04 15.87 10.04
CA MET A 594 29.01 14.78 9.86
C MET A 594 30.44 15.25 9.60
N ARG A 595 31.40 14.74 10.36
CA ARG A 595 32.83 14.92 10.16
C ARG A 595 33.47 13.68 9.55
N THR A 596 34.64 13.83 8.92
CA THR A 596 35.49 12.68 8.54
C THR A 596 35.90 11.83 9.75
N SER A 597 36.01 12.43 10.93
CA SER A 597 36.23 11.72 12.20
C SER A 597 35.05 10.82 12.61
N ASP A 598 33.80 11.17 12.29
CA ASP A 598 32.63 10.33 12.57
C ASP A 598 32.63 9.08 11.71
N LEU A 599 32.91 9.24 10.41
CA LEU A 599 33.10 8.13 9.46
C LEU A 599 34.26 7.24 9.90
N ALA A 600 35.43 7.82 10.19
CA ALA A 600 36.62 7.07 10.60
C ALA A 600 36.50 6.38 11.97
N ARG A 601 35.51 6.75 12.80
CA ARG A 601 35.17 6.12 14.10
C ARG A 601 34.04 5.08 13.98
N TYR A 602 33.46 4.86 12.81
CA TYR A 602 32.39 3.87 12.63
C TYR A 602 32.90 2.43 12.70
N PHE A 603 32.09 1.53 13.26
CA PHE A 603 32.31 0.09 13.24
C PHE A 603 30.97 -0.65 13.28
N ALA A 604 30.90 -1.83 12.65
CA ALA A 604 29.81 -2.78 12.88
C ALA A 604 30.07 -3.56 14.19
N ALA A 605 29.05 -3.70 15.03
CA ALA A 605 29.10 -4.37 16.32
C ALA A 605 28.66 -5.84 16.22
N ASP A 606 29.14 -6.69 17.10
CA ASP A 606 28.56 -8.03 17.29
C ASP A 606 27.51 -7.96 18.40
N ARG A 607 26.37 -8.62 18.21
CA ARG A 607 25.31 -8.74 19.22
C ARG A 607 24.94 -10.21 19.43
N GLN A 608 24.35 -10.52 20.58
CA GLN A 608 23.63 -11.78 20.75
C GLN A 608 22.22 -11.58 20.16
N PRO A 609 21.77 -12.43 19.23
CA PRO A 609 20.42 -12.34 18.68
C PRO A 609 19.36 -12.60 19.74
N VAL A 610 18.21 -11.92 19.66
CA VAL A 610 17.05 -12.26 20.47
C VAL A 610 16.57 -13.65 20.05
N SER A 611 16.19 -14.47 21.02
CA SER A 611 15.67 -15.82 20.76
C SER A 611 14.39 -16.12 21.53
N THR A 612 13.55 -16.98 20.95
CA THR A 612 12.35 -17.54 21.57
C THR A 612 12.13 -18.98 21.09
N THR A 613 11.26 -19.71 21.76
CA THR A 613 10.68 -20.95 21.22
C THR A 613 9.32 -20.65 20.58
N TYR A 614 8.91 -21.46 19.61
CA TYR A 614 7.56 -21.44 19.05
C TYR A 614 7.22 -22.82 18.48
N HIS A 615 6.20 -23.50 19.02
CA HIS A 615 5.71 -24.80 18.53
C HIS A 615 6.83 -25.84 18.25
N GLY A 616 7.81 -25.93 19.16
CA GLY A 616 8.94 -26.87 19.07
C GLY A 616 10.12 -26.40 18.18
N TYR A 617 10.04 -25.19 17.63
CA TYR A 617 11.14 -24.52 16.93
C TYR A 617 11.86 -23.53 17.86
N THR A 618 13.14 -23.23 17.57
CA THR A 618 13.85 -22.08 18.14
C THR A 618 13.98 -21.00 17.06
N VAL A 619 13.52 -19.79 17.36
CA VAL A 619 13.55 -18.65 16.44
C VAL A 619 14.58 -17.65 16.94
N PHE A 620 15.51 -17.24 16.08
CA PHE A 620 16.47 -16.15 16.32
C PHE A 620 16.13 -14.96 15.43
N GLY A 621 16.11 -13.76 16.00
CA GLY A 621 15.81 -12.50 15.31
C GLY A 621 16.83 -11.40 15.59
N SER A 622 16.50 -10.16 15.20
CA SER A 622 17.30 -8.95 15.46
C SER A 622 17.52 -8.67 16.95
N ALA A 623 18.50 -7.81 17.26
CA ALA A 623 18.86 -7.44 18.62
C ALA A 623 18.75 -5.92 18.86
N PRO A 624 18.58 -5.46 20.10
CA PRO A 624 18.65 -4.03 20.43
C PRO A 624 19.94 -3.37 19.88
N PRO A 625 19.84 -2.20 19.23
CA PRO A 625 18.71 -1.26 19.27
C PRO A 625 17.52 -1.59 18.36
N ALA A 626 17.60 -2.62 17.50
CA ALA A 626 16.42 -3.06 16.74
C ALA A 626 15.39 -3.77 17.64
N SER A 627 14.11 -3.49 17.38
CA SER A 627 12.97 -4.00 18.13
C SER A 627 12.23 -5.17 17.42
N GLY A 628 12.59 -5.49 16.19
CA GLY A 628 11.95 -6.55 15.40
C GLY A 628 11.98 -7.92 16.10
N GLY A 629 13.16 -8.36 16.56
CA GLY A 629 13.33 -9.66 17.22
C GLY A 629 12.58 -9.78 18.55
N VAL A 630 12.55 -8.72 19.37
CA VAL A 630 11.76 -8.74 20.62
C VAL A 630 10.25 -8.69 20.35
N THR A 631 9.80 -7.91 19.37
CA THR A 631 8.37 -7.84 19.04
C THR A 631 7.88 -9.13 18.38
N LEU A 632 8.67 -9.74 17.49
CA LEU A 632 8.42 -11.08 16.95
C LEU A 632 8.38 -12.15 18.06
N ALA A 633 9.34 -12.11 19.00
CA ALA A 633 9.38 -13.08 20.10
C ALA A 633 8.13 -13.03 20.98
N ALA A 634 7.61 -11.82 21.23
CA ALA A 634 6.36 -11.62 21.96
C ALA A 634 5.13 -12.08 21.16
N GLN A 635 5.05 -11.76 19.87
CA GLN A 635 3.97 -12.21 18.97
C GLN A 635 3.86 -13.74 18.94
N LEU A 636 4.99 -14.42 18.76
CA LEU A 636 5.06 -15.88 18.77
C LEU A 636 4.76 -16.47 20.16
N GLY A 637 5.26 -15.86 21.24
CA GLY A 637 4.96 -16.29 22.60
C GLY A 637 3.47 -16.19 22.95
N ASN A 638 2.80 -15.12 22.50
CA ASN A 638 1.36 -14.93 22.63
C ASN A 638 0.59 -15.97 21.79
N LEU A 639 0.96 -16.16 20.52
CA LEU A 639 0.27 -17.09 19.61
C LEU A 639 0.45 -18.57 20.01
N GLU A 640 1.58 -18.94 20.64
CA GLU A 640 1.87 -20.30 21.12
C GLU A 640 0.85 -20.84 22.16
N GLN A 641 -0.07 -19.99 22.66
CA GLN A 641 -1.19 -20.46 23.47
C GLN A 641 -2.29 -21.16 22.64
N VAL A 642 -2.23 -21.10 21.31
CA VAL A 642 -3.19 -21.74 20.40
C VAL A 642 -2.56 -22.98 19.75
N ALA A 643 -2.91 -24.16 20.28
CA ALA A 643 -2.25 -25.43 19.96
C ALA A 643 -2.38 -25.91 18.50
N THR A 644 -3.31 -25.37 17.71
CA THR A 644 -3.47 -25.70 16.29
C THR A 644 -4.08 -24.52 15.54
N LEU A 645 -3.45 -24.13 14.43
CA LEU A 645 -3.87 -23.02 13.58
C LEU A 645 -4.25 -23.56 12.20
N ALA A 646 -5.32 -23.04 11.62
CA ALA A 646 -5.74 -23.34 10.25
C ALA A 646 -5.39 -22.15 9.33
N PRO A 647 -5.24 -22.32 8.00
CA PRO A 647 -4.88 -21.22 7.11
C PRO A 647 -5.80 -19.99 7.27
N TYR A 648 -5.22 -18.91 7.84
CA TYR A 648 -5.94 -17.69 8.22
C TYR A 648 -6.70 -16.98 7.10
N PRO A 649 -6.36 -17.10 5.79
CA PRO A 649 -7.19 -16.52 4.73
C PRO A 649 -8.59 -17.12 4.66
N THR A 650 -8.77 -18.35 5.16
CA THR A 650 -10.06 -19.07 5.17
C THR A 650 -10.62 -19.32 6.58
N ASP A 651 -9.79 -19.20 7.62
CA ASP A 651 -10.21 -19.37 9.01
C ASP A 651 -10.16 -18.07 9.83
N ALA A 652 -11.30 -17.71 10.41
CA ALA A 652 -11.43 -16.46 11.18
C ALA A 652 -10.92 -16.59 12.62
N ALA A 653 -10.96 -17.79 13.21
CA ALA A 653 -10.46 -18.00 14.57
C ALA A 653 -8.94 -17.82 14.62
N THR A 654 -8.23 -18.41 13.65
CA THR A 654 -6.79 -18.21 13.47
C THR A 654 -6.45 -16.75 13.19
N LEU A 655 -7.14 -16.08 12.24
CA LEU A 655 -6.84 -14.68 11.93
C LEU A 655 -7.07 -13.75 13.14
N HIS A 656 -8.17 -13.94 13.88
CA HIS A 656 -8.45 -13.23 15.13
C HIS A 656 -7.35 -13.47 16.18
N ALA A 657 -6.97 -14.72 16.43
CA ALA A 657 -5.90 -15.06 17.36
C ALA A 657 -4.54 -14.43 16.97
N MET A 658 -4.20 -14.40 15.68
CA MET A 658 -2.97 -13.77 15.19
C MET A 658 -3.01 -12.23 15.33
N ILE A 659 -4.17 -11.60 15.10
CA ILE A 659 -4.38 -10.15 15.34
C ILE A 659 -4.20 -9.84 16.83
N THR A 660 -4.85 -10.58 17.72
CA THR A 660 -4.73 -10.35 19.17
C THR A 660 -3.32 -10.68 19.70
N ALA A 661 -2.63 -11.69 19.16
CA ALA A 661 -1.22 -11.97 19.51
C ALA A 661 -0.30 -10.78 19.21
N TRP A 662 -0.59 -10.02 18.14
CA TRP A 662 0.10 -8.80 17.74
C TRP A 662 -0.24 -7.60 18.64
N GLU A 663 -1.51 -7.42 18.98
CA GLU A 663 -1.98 -6.33 19.85
C GLU A 663 -1.49 -6.47 21.31
N LEU A 664 -1.28 -7.71 21.78
CA LEU A 664 -0.79 -8.01 23.13
C LEU A 664 0.72 -7.83 23.31
N VAL A 665 1.48 -7.39 22.29
CA VAL A 665 2.93 -7.15 22.40
C VAL A 665 3.24 -6.09 23.48
N PRO A 666 4.27 -6.27 24.33
CA PRO A 666 4.69 -5.26 25.29
C PRO A 666 5.17 -3.95 24.65
N SER A 667 4.95 -2.83 25.35
CA SER A 667 5.49 -1.54 24.90
C SER A 667 7.03 -1.50 25.00
N SER A 668 7.69 -1.23 23.86
CA SER A 668 9.14 -1.01 23.75
C SER A 668 9.62 0.32 24.37
N ARG A 669 8.69 1.25 24.63
CA ARG A 669 8.98 2.53 25.29
C ARG A 669 9.69 2.29 26.62
N ASN A 670 10.78 3.02 26.85
CA ASN A 670 11.66 2.92 28.03
C ASN A 670 12.32 1.55 28.25
N ARG A 671 12.41 0.70 27.21
CA ARG A 671 13.01 -0.66 27.31
C ARG A 671 14.02 -1.01 26.20
N ILE A 672 13.84 -0.48 24.99
CA ILE A 672 14.66 -0.79 23.82
C ILE A 672 15.29 0.50 23.28
N ALA A 673 16.63 0.58 23.34
CA ALA A 673 17.47 1.63 22.76
C ALA A 673 18.87 1.03 22.47
N ASP A 674 19.90 1.84 22.18
CA ASP A 674 21.28 1.34 22.03
C ASP A 674 21.80 0.74 23.35
N PRO A 675 22.02 -0.58 23.43
CA PRO A 675 22.52 -1.22 24.65
C PRO A 675 23.97 -0.82 24.99
N GLY A 676 24.66 -0.07 24.12
CA GLY A 676 25.94 0.57 24.45
C GLY A 676 25.82 1.86 25.26
N LEU A 677 24.62 2.43 25.41
CA LEU A 677 24.36 3.71 26.08
C LEU A 677 23.19 3.67 27.08
N TRP A 678 22.24 2.76 26.92
CA TRP A 678 21.07 2.61 27.79
C TRP A 678 20.96 1.18 28.36
N PRO A 679 20.45 1.01 29.59
CA PRO A 679 20.08 -0.31 30.09
C PRO A 679 18.88 -0.84 29.27
N VAL A 680 18.99 -2.04 28.73
CA VAL A 680 17.98 -2.66 27.86
C VAL A 680 17.45 -3.93 28.51
N ASP A 681 16.13 -4.05 28.61
CA ASP A 681 15.45 -5.23 29.14
C ASP A 681 14.50 -5.84 28.10
N VAL A 682 14.84 -7.05 27.65
CA VAL A 682 14.07 -7.84 26.68
C VAL A 682 13.18 -8.88 27.36
N SER A 683 13.32 -9.08 28.68
CA SER A 683 12.63 -10.15 29.43
C SER A 683 11.10 -10.12 29.30
N PRO A 684 10.42 -8.95 29.31
CA PRO A 684 8.98 -8.88 29.11
C PRO A 684 8.49 -9.40 27.74
N PHE A 685 9.38 -9.46 26.74
CA PHE A 685 9.05 -9.86 25.38
C PHE A 685 9.29 -11.37 25.14
N VAL A 686 10.36 -11.91 25.72
CA VAL A 686 10.75 -13.32 25.53
C VAL A 686 10.17 -14.27 26.59
N SER A 687 9.68 -13.74 27.72
CA SER A 687 9.14 -14.55 28.81
C SER A 687 7.81 -15.22 28.46
N LYS A 688 7.79 -16.55 28.60
CA LYS A 688 6.57 -17.36 28.44
C LYS A 688 5.54 -17.12 29.54
N ASP A 689 5.95 -16.69 30.73
CA ASP A 689 5.02 -16.26 31.77
C ASP A 689 4.34 -14.93 31.42
N THR A 690 5.10 -13.99 30.83
CA THR A 690 4.53 -12.73 30.36
C THR A 690 3.54 -12.95 29.21
N ALA A 691 3.85 -13.84 28.26
CA ALA A 691 2.92 -14.23 27.21
C ALA A 691 1.65 -14.89 27.77
N ARG A 692 1.78 -15.90 28.66
CA ARG A 692 0.64 -16.54 29.35
C ARG A 692 -0.22 -15.54 30.13
N ALA A 693 0.39 -14.54 30.77
CA ALA A 693 -0.34 -13.53 31.52
C ALA A 693 -1.16 -12.61 30.59
N ARG A 694 -0.55 -12.15 29.48
CA ARG A 694 -1.20 -11.26 28.50
C ARG A 694 -2.27 -11.97 27.68
N TRP A 695 -2.08 -13.24 27.34
CA TRP A 695 -3.06 -14.04 26.60
C TRP A 695 -4.40 -14.21 27.35
N LYS A 696 -4.45 -13.98 28.66
CA LYS A 696 -5.72 -13.92 29.42
C LYS A 696 -6.68 -12.83 28.93
N CYS A 697 -6.21 -11.90 28.10
CA CYS A 697 -7.05 -10.86 27.49
C CYS A 697 -7.65 -11.29 26.14
N PHE A 698 -7.29 -12.47 25.61
CA PHE A 698 -7.91 -13.01 24.39
C PHE A 698 -9.34 -13.50 24.69
N ASP A 699 -10.32 -12.91 24.02
CA ASP A 699 -11.70 -13.40 23.92
C ASP A 699 -11.89 -13.97 22.51
N ALA A 700 -12.30 -15.23 22.38
CA ALA A 700 -12.49 -15.87 21.08
C ALA A 700 -13.66 -15.29 20.25
N SER A 701 -14.53 -14.47 20.85
CA SER A 701 -15.72 -13.88 20.22
C SER A 701 -15.65 -12.36 20.04
N HIS A 702 -14.68 -11.67 20.65
CA HIS A 702 -14.60 -10.20 20.64
C HIS A 702 -13.18 -9.68 20.42
N ALA A 703 -13.06 -8.60 19.65
CA ALA A 703 -11.82 -7.86 19.46
C ALA A 703 -11.35 -7.16 20.74
N LEU A 704 -10.03 -6.93 20.86
CA LEU A 704 -9.50 -6.10 21.93
C LEU A 704 -9.91 -4.65 21.76
N THR A 705 -10.18 -3.96 22.88
CA THR A 705 -10.44 -2.53 22.89
C THR A 705 -9.44 -1.80 23.79
N ALA A 706 -9.23 -0.51 23.55
CA ALA A 706 -8.38 0.34 24.39
C ALA A 706 -8.86 0.47 25.85
N ARG A 707 -10.10 0.03 26.17
CA ARG A 707 -10.60 -0.08 27.54
C ARG A 707 -10.14 -1.37 28.23
N ASN A 708 -9.99 -2.45 27.46
CA ASN A 708 -9.73 -3.79 27.96
C ASN A 708 -8.24 -4.06 28.18
N PHE A 709 -7.35 -3.33 27.48
CA PHE A 709 -5.90 -3.54 27.59
C PHE A 709 -5.09 -2.26 27.33
N ARG A 710 -4.05 -2.03 28.15
CA ARG A 710 -2.98 -1.06 27.88
C ARG A 710 -1.64 -1.79 27.78
N GLY A 711 -0.88 -1.54 26.71
CA GLY A 711 0.35 -2.28 26.37
C GLY A 711 1.52 -2.14 27.36
N ASP A 712 1.42 -1.25 28.35
CA ASP A 712 2.34 -1.08 29.48
C ASP A 712 1.96 -1.94 30.72
N THR A 713 0.74 -2.48 30.76
CA THR A 713 0.24 -3.33 31.86
C THR A 713 0.38 -4.83 31.56
N LEU A 714 0.26 -5.67 32.60
CA LEU A 714 0.24 -7.14 32.51
C LEU A 714 -1.17 -7.74 32.63
N SER A 715 -2.14 -6.96 33.11
CA SER A 715 -3.51 -7.40 33.39
C SER A 715 -4.51 -6.69 32.48
N CYS A 716 -5.51 -7.43 32.01
CA CYS A 716 -6.67 -6.87 31.34
C CYS A 716 -7.47 -6.01 32.32
N GLY A 717 -8.08 -4.93 31.83
CA GLY A 717 -9.06 -4.17 32.61
C GLY A 717 -10.29 -5.02 32.89
N SER A 718 -10.77 -5.05 34.13
CA SER A 718 -12.06 -5.68 34.44
C SER A 718 -13.19 -4.89 33.78
N ALA A 719 -14.00 -5.55 32.95
CA ALA A 719 -15.17 -4.96 32.31
C ALA A 719 -16.31 -4.72 33.31
N THR A 720 -16.12 -3.75 34.20
CA THR A 720 -17.11 -3.29 35.18
C THR A 720 -17.52 -1.86 34.82
N PRO A 721 -18.81 -1.49 34.82
CA PRO A 721 -19.22 -0.11 34.56
C PRO A 721 -18.78 0.79 35.72
N ALA A 722 -17.66 1.48 35.55
CA ALA A 722 -17.12 2.37 36.57
C ALA A 722 -17.87 3.72 36.58
N THR A 723 -18.70 3.94 37.60
CA THR A 723 -18.97 5.28 38.12
C THR A 723 -17.64 5.99 38.37
N ALA A 724 -17.51 7.23 37.89
CA ALA A 724 -16.25 7.97 37.91
C ALA A 724 -15.73 8.22 39.34
N PRO A 725 -14.49 7.82 39.67
CA PRO A 725 -13.81 8.28 40.88
C PRO A 725 -13.28 9.70 40.68
N ALA A 726 -13.40 10.53 41.71
CA ALA A 726 -12.88 11.90 41.69
C ALA A 726 -11.35 11.93 41.61
N ALA A 727 -10.81 12.93 40.90
CA ALA A 727 -9.38 13.24 40.93
C ALA A 727 -8.96 13.76 42.31
N THR A 728 -7.76 13.43 42.75
CA THR A 728 -7.10 14.06 43.91
C THR A 728 -5.59 14.15 43.62
N PRO A 729 -4.91 15.29 43.90
CA PRO A 729 -3.68 15.64 43.19
C PRO A 729 -2.39 15.35 43.95
N SER A 730 -1.27 15.24 43.22
CA SER A 730 0.09 15.38 43.77
C SER A 730 0.73 16.69 43.31
N ARG A 731 0.59 17.70 44.19
CA ARG A 731 1.46 18.86 44.44
C ARG A 731 2.97 18.50 44.51
N ASP A 732 3.97 19.36 44.33
CA ASP A 732 4.15 20.78 43.93
C ASP A 732 5.48 20.86 43.12
N GLY A 733 5.71 21.73 42.13
CA GLY A 733 6.25 23.12 42.25
C GLY A 733 7.62 23.20 41.50
N GLU A 734 8.07 24.28 40.83
CA GLU A 734 7.59 25.66 40.68
C GLU A 734 7.86 26.22 39.25
N ASP A 735 7.04 27.19 38.84
CA ASP A 735 7.25 28.32 37.93
C ASP A 735 7.95 28.21 36.56
N ALA A 736 7.12 28.24 35.50
CA ALA A 736 7.35 29.07 34.32
C ALA A 736 6.00 29.58 33.75
N SER A 737 5.82 30.91 33.70
CA SER A 737 4.59 31.58 33.24
C SER A 737 4.23 31.31 31.77
N PRO A 738 2.94 31.39 31.39
CA PRO A 738 2.50 31.06 30.04
C PRO A 738 2.92 32.12 29.01
N ALA A 739 3.68 31.71 27.99
CA ALA A 739 3.87 32.50 26.78
C ALA A 739 2.61 32.40 25.90
N GLU A 740 2.18 33.55 25.37
CA GLU A 740 0.86 33.73 24.74
C GLU A 740 0.68 32.88 23.48
N ALA A 741 -0.48 32.24 23.35
CA ALA A 741 -0.87 31.51 22.16
C ALA A 741 -1.26 32.48 21.04
N GLY A 742 -0.35 32.70 20.08
CA GLY A 742 -0.67 33.32 18.80
C GLY A 742 -1.69 32.49 17.99
N PRO A 743 -2.40 33.10 17.02
CA PRO A 743 -3.48 32.45 16.29
C PRO A 743 -2.98 31.20 15.53
N ILE A 744 -3.60 30.06 15.82
CA ILE A 744 -3.23 28.76 15.27
C ILE A 744 -3.69 28.66 13.82
N SER A 745 -2.73 28.58 12.88
CA SER A 745 -3.01 28.22 11.49
C SER A 745 -3.41 26.75 11.40
N VAL A 746 -4.54 26.46 10.73
CA VAL A 746 -5.11 25.10 10.60
C VAL A 746 -4.37 24.30 9.52
N THR A 747 -3.09 23.99 9.77
CA THR A 747 -2.22 23.19 8.90
C THR A 747 -1.14 22.46 9.72
N GLU A 748 -1.49 21.38 10.41
CA GLU A 748 -0.50 20.46 11.02
C GLU A 748 -0.84 18.97 10.74
N PRO A 749 0.03 18.22 10.05
CA PRO A 749 -0.06 16.76 9.98
C PRO A 749 0.63 16.07 11.16
N CYS A 750 0.05 14.96 11.64
CA CYS A 750 0.66 13.97 12.54
C CYS A 750 1.28 14.48 13.86
N ASN A 751 0.48 15.08 14.76
CA ASN A 751 0.90 15.32 16.16
C ASN A 751 0.96 14.01 16.97
N VAL A 752 2.13 13.37 17.00
CA VAL A 752 2.47 12.25 17.90
C VAL A 752 3.69 12.57 18.75
N GLN A 753 3.50 12.60 20.08
CA GLN A 753 4.55 12.74 21.10
C GLN A 753 5.50 11.52 21.22
N ASP A 754 5.67 10.76 20.14
CA ASP A 754 6.52 9.58 20.09
C ASP A 754 7.14 9.48 18.69
N HIS A 755 8.31 10.09 18.52
CA HIS A 755 8.95 10.26 17.20
C HIS A 755 9.35 8.93 16.54
N ALA A 756 9.43 7.84 17.30
CA ALA A 756 9.58 6.49 16.75
C ALA A 756 8.33 6.02 15.97
N ARG A 757 7.15 6.63 16.21
CA ARG A 757 5.89 6.37 15.49
C ARG A 757 5.60 7.38 14.37
N ALA A 758 6.35 8.47 14.26
CA ALA A 758 6.21 9.41 13.14
C ALA A 758 6.53 8.76 11.76
N ALA A 759 7.19 7.59 11.78
CA ALA A 759 7.42 6.74 10.62
C ALA A 759 6.13 6.12 10.00
N ASP A 760 4.98 6.22 10.68
CA ASP A 760 3.69 5.76 10.15
C ASP A 760 3.10 6.72 9.08
N CYS A 761 3.56 7.98 9.02
CA CYS A 761 3.08 9.01 8.08
C CYS A 761 3.96 9.20 6.83
N ARG A 762 4.97 8.34 6.55
CA ARG A 762 5.91 8.47 5.41
C ARG A 762 5.98 7.20 4.54
N ALA A 763 6.35 7.34 3.27
CA ALA A 763 6.52 6.20 2.35
C ALA A 763 7.69 5.28 2.77
N GLN A 764 7.47 3.96 2.69
CA GLN A 764 8.14 2.95 3.53
C GLN A 764 9.22 2.10 2.81
N GLY A 765 10.41 2.67 2.62
CA GLY A 765 11.54 2.03 1.94
C GLY A 765 12.42 1.17 2.85
N THR A 766 12.73 -0.05 2.41
CA THR A 766 13.63 -1.03 3.03
C THR A 766 13.84 -2.15 2.00
N THR A 767 14.94 -2.92 2.09
CA THR A 767 15.07 -4.20 1.39
C THR A 767 15.47 -5.31 2.36
N ALA A 768 15.25 -6.56 1.95
CA ALA A 768 15.69 -7.74 2.66
C ALA A 768 16.15 -8.81 1.68
N PHE A 769 17.02 -9.71 2.15
CA PHE A 769 17.43 -10.86 1.37
C PHE A 769 17.91 -12.00 2.27
N VAL A 770 17.89 -13.19 1.69
CA VAL A 770 18.34 -14.43 2.33
C VAL A 770 19.23 -15.19 1.36
N VAL A 771 20.29 -15.79 1.90
CA VAL A 771 21.11 -16.78 1.20
C VAL A 771 21.25 -18.00 2.10
N ALA A 772 21.06 -19.21 1.58
CA ALA A 772 21.24 -20.44 2.36
C ALA A 772 21.71 -21.60 1.48
N ASP A 773 22.29 -22.62 2.12
CA ASP A 773 22.70 -23.87 1.47
C ASP A 773 22.24 -25.12 2.24
N GLY A 774 22.29 -26.27 1.54
CA GLY A 774 21.88 -27.57 2.07
C GLY A 774 22.82 -28.15 3.12
N ASP A 775 23.95 -27.49 3.41
CA ASP A 775 24.87 -27.82 4.50
C ASP A 775 24.42 -27.21 5.84
N GLY A 776 23.40 -26.35 5.82
CA GLY A 776 22.89 -25.64 6.99
C GLY A 776 23.60 -24.31 7.24
N ASN A 777 24.28 -23.73 6.25
CA ASN A 777 24.71 -22.34 6.33
C ASN A 777 23.57 -21.43 5.87
N ALA A 778 23.36 -20.31 6.55
CA ALA A 778 22.34 -19.33 6.19
C ALA A 778 22.74 -17.91 6.60
N VAL A 779 22.36 -16.94 5.77
CA VAL A 779 22.49 -15.50 6.05
C VAL A 779 21.15 -14.85 5.79
N ALA A 780 20.63 -14.11 6.76
CA ALA A 780 19.42 -13.30 6.64
C ALA A 780 19.74 -11.84 6.94
N VAL A 781 19.35 -10.94 6.04
CA VAL A 781 19.66 -9.50 6.13
C VAL A 781 18.40 -8.68 5.93
N THR A 782 18.26 -7.64 6.77
CA THR A 782 17.37 -6.51 6.50
C THR A 782 18.18 -5.23 6.55
N GLN A 783 18.19 -4.47 5.46
CA GLN A 783 18.97 -3.24 5.31
C GLN A 783 18.15 -2.14 4.66
N THR A 784 18.42 -0.88 5.01
CA THR A 784 17.52 0.22 4.68
C THR A 784 18.20 1.59 4.69
N LEU A 785 17.61 2.57 3.99
CA LEU A 785 17.84 4.00 4.24
C LEU A 785 16.93 4.56 5.35
N GLY A 786 15.80 3.92 5.62
CA GLY A 786 14.78 4.36 6.58
C GLY A 786 13.40 4.47 5.95
N THR A 787 13.21 5.50 5.13
CA THR A 787 12.05 5.73 4.26
C THR A 787 12.40 5.44 2.80
N TRP A 788 11.39 5.39 1.93
CA TRP A 788 11.62 5.30 0.47
C TRP A 788 12.34 6.57 0.01
N GLY A 789 13.39 6.41 -0.79
CA GLY A 789 14.29 7.49 -1.19
C GLY A 789 15.27 7.95 -0.10
N GLY A 790 15.14 7.44 1.14
CA GLY A 790 15.93 7.89 2.28
C GLY A 790 15.76 9.40 2.49
N ASN A 791 16.86 10.15 2.34
CA ASN A 791 16.87 11.60 2.41
C ASN A 791 16.56 12.31 1.07
N PHE A 792 16.20 11.58 0.01
CA PHE A 792 15.93 12.06 -1.36
C PHE A 792 17.09 12.76 -2.08
N TYR A 793 18.27 12.81 -1.46
CA TYR A 793 19.42 13.57 -1.91
C TYR A 793 20.59 12.65 -2.28
N VAL A 794 20.86 12.55 -3.58
CA VAL A 794 22.04 11.85 -4.11
C VAL A 794 23.27 12.73 -3.87
N SER A 795 24.29 12.25 -3.16
CA SER A 795 25.53 13.02 -2.98
C SER A 795 26.29 13.17 -4.33
N PRO A 796 26.53 14.41 -4.82
CA PRO A 796 27.20 14.66 -6.10
C PRO A 796 28.61 14.08 -6.16
N GLY A 797 28.99 13.45 -7.27
CA GLY A 797 30.31 12.82 -7.43
C GLY A 797 30.52 11.57 -6.57
N LEU A 798 29.45 11.07 -5.91
CA LEU A 798 29.42 9.84 -5.10
C LEU A 798 28.27 8.90 -5.49
N GLY A 799 27.14 9.44 -5.94
CA GLY A 799 26.09 8.70 -6.66
C GLY A 799 25.12 7.87 -5.82
N PHE A 800 25.14 7.96 -4.49
CA PHE A 800 24.20 7.23 -3.61
C PHE A 800 23.28 8.14 -2.80
N LEU A 801 22.08 7.62 -2.50
CA LEU A 801 21.14 8.18 -1.52
C LEU A 801 21.57 7.79 -0.09
N SER A 802 21.25 8.66 0.88
CA SER A 802 21.64 8.47 2.28
C SER A 802 20.44 8.26 3.20
N ASN A 803 20.68 7.68 4.36
CA ASN A 803 19.65 7.49 5.39
C ASN A 803 19.08 8.82 5.93
N ASP A 804 17.84 8.78 6.42
CA ASP A 804 17.11 9.94 6.95
C ASP A 804 17.05 9.98 8.49
N LYS A 805 17.93 9.25 9.18
CA LYS A 805 17.68 8.78 10.56
C LYS A 805 17.68 9.84 11.66
N LEU A 806 18.18 11.06 11.44
CA LEU A 806 18.04 12.11 12.46
C LEU A 806 16.56 12.44 12.75
N THR A 807 15.67 12.32 11.76
CA THR A 807 14.21 12.51 11.92
C THR A 807 13.58 11.59 12.98
N SER A 808 14.22 10.45 13.25
CA SER A 808 13.67 9.39 14.08
C SER A 808 13.95 9.59 15.58
N TYR A 809 14.63 10.68 15.96
CA TYR A 809 14.82 11.10 17.34
C TYR A 809 13.90 12.28 17.70
N GLY A 810 13.35 12.26 18.91
CA GLY A 810 12.68 13.43 19.48
C GLY A 810 13.66 14.50 19.95
N THR A 811 13.15 15.71 20.17
CA THR A 811 13.93 16.88 20.61
C THR A 811 14.16 16.96 22.13
N ASN A 812 13.49 16.12 22.93
CA ASN A 812 13.63 16.12 24.39
C ASN A 812 14.84 15.28 24.85
N PRO A 813 15.84 15.86 25.53
CA PRO A 813 17.05 15.17 25.99
C PRO A 813 16.84 14.22 27.18
N THR A 814 15.73 14.31 27.92
CA THR A 814 15.51 13.48 29.12
C THR A 814 14.85 12.14 28.84
N LEU A 815 14.46 11.87 27.60
CA LEU A 815 13.81 10.62 27.21
C LEU A 815 14.81 9.46 27.15
N TYR A 816 14.35 8.27 27.53
CA TYR A 816 15.07 7.03 27.26
C TYR A 816 15.25 6.86 25.75
N GLY A 817 16.47 6.56 25.30
CA GLY A 817 16.80 6.51 23.86
C GLY A 817 16.89 7.87 23.17
N ALA A 818 17.01 8.99 23.91
CA ALA A 818 17.21 10.33 23.33
C ALA A 818 18.48 10.42 22.46
N ARG A 819 18.54 11.42 21.59
CA ARG A 819 19.69 11.65 20.71
C ARG A 819 20.93 12.08 21.49
N LEU A 820 21.85 11.14 21.68
CA LEU A 820 23.21 11.39 22.18
C LEU A 820 24.23 11.27 21.04
N PRO A 821 25.37 11.99 21.11
CA PRO A 821 26.52 11.71 20.25
C PRO A 821 26.82 10.22 20.23
N TYR A 822 27.12 9.70 19.04
CA TYR A 822 27.50 8.29 18.84
C TYR A 822 26.45 7.22 19.13
N ALA A 823 25.23 7.57 19.50
CA ALA A 823 24.13 6.62 19.66
C ALA A 823 23.80 5.92 18.35
N ARG A 824 23.44 4.63 18.43
CA ARG A 824 22.86 3.87 17.32
C ARG A 824 21.35 4.03 17.32
N HIS A 825 20.78 4.30 16.15
CA HIS A 825 19.32 4.40 15.98
C HIS A 825 18.65 3.02 16.09
N GLY A 826 17.45 2.95 16.68
CA GLY A 826 16.67 1.71 16.81
C GLY A 826 15.57 1.57 15.76
N SER A 827 15.37 0.36 15.24
CA SER A 827 14.51 0.10 14.06
C SER A 827 13.68 -1.18 14.20
N SER A 828 12.63 -1.33 13.38
CA SER A 828 11.73 -2.49 13.34
C SER A 828 12.25 -3.67 12.51
N ILE A 829 13.47 -3.59 11.95
CA ILE A 829 14.09 -4.62 11.13
C ILE A 829 14.11 -6.00 11.83
N SER A 830 13.82 -7.08 11.10
CA SER A 830 13.63 -8.43 11.66
C SER A 830 14.21 -9.55 10.77
N PRO A 831 15.52 -9.54 10.44
CA PRO A 831 16.18 -10.72 9.88
C PRO A 831 16.02 -11.89 10.84
N THR A 832 15.62 -13.06 10.34
CA THR A 832 15.18 -14.19 11.17
C THR A 832 15.73 -15.52 10.66
N ILE A 833 16.22 -16.38 11.57
CA ILE A 833 16.61 -17.77 11.28
C ILE A 833 15.92 -18.70 12.29
N VAL A 834 15.25 -19.73 11.78
CA VAL A 834 14.49 -20.72 12.55
C VAL A 834 15.21 -22.06 12.53
N PHE A 835 15.29 -22.70 13.69
CA PHE A 835 15.90 -24.01 13.90
C PHE A 835 14.87 -25.01 14.44
N LYS A 836 15.06 -26.29 14.09
CA LYS A 836 14.31 -27.43 14.65
C LYS A 836 15.28 -28.37 15.34
N GLY A 837 14.84 -29.00 16.43
CA GLY A 837 15.66 -29.91 17.25
C GLY A 837 16.45 -29.18 18.34
N THR A 838 17.12 -29.96 19.19
CA THR A 838 17.88 -29.49 20.37
C THR A 838 19.26 -30.14 20.41
N GLY A 839 20.21 -29.53 21.13
CA GLY A 839 21.57 -30.09 21.26
C GLY A 839 22.25 -30.29 19.90
N SER A 840 22.84 -31.46 19.68
CA SER A 840 23.49 -31.85 18.41
C SER A 840 22.54 -31.94 17.22
N ASP A 841 21.25 -32.19 17.47
CA ASP A 841 20.25 -32.40 16.42
C ASP A 841 19.61 -31.09 15.95
N ARG A 842 19.97 -29.96 16.59
CA ARG A 842 19.47 -28.64 16.22
C ARG A 842 20.04 -28.23 14.87
N ARG A 843 19.17 -28.05 13.88
CA ARG A 843 19.52 -27.59 12.52
C ARG A 843 18.63 -26.43 12.07
N PRO A 844 19.13 -25.48 11.26
CA PRO A 844 18.29 -24.47 10.64
C PRO A 844 17.34 -25.13 9.65
N VAL A 845 16.11 -24.60 9.56
CA VAL A 845 15.03 -25.13 8.70
C VAL A 845 14.38 -24.05 7.85
N LEU A 846 14.50 -22.78 8.24
CA LEU A 846 14.00 -21.62 7.50
C LEU A 846 14.87 -20.41 7.83
N ALA A 847 15.23 -19.62 6.82
CA ALA A 847 15.76 -18.28 6.99
C ALA A 847 14.86 -17.31 6.21
N LEU A 848 14.51 -16.19 6.84
CA LEU A 848 13.60 -15.19 6.25
C LEU A 848 13.93 -13.76 6.71
N GLY A 849 13.49 -12.79 5.94
CA GLY A 849 13.56 -11.37 6.28
C GLY A 849 12.58 -10.58 5.42
N ALA A 850 12.22 -9.38 5.86
CA ALA A 850 11.27 -8.54 5.12
C ALA A 850 11.61 -7.05 5.16
N ALA A 851 10.87 -6.30 4.34
CA ALA A 851 10.95 -4.87 4.12
C ALA A 851 9.57 -4.20 4.26
N GLY A 852 9.53 -2.90 4.56
CA GLY A 852 8.28 -2.11 4.62
C GLY A 852 7.95 -1.50 5.99
N ASN A 853 8.94 -0.96 6.72
CA ASN A 853 8.77 -0.40 8.06
C ASN A 853 7.93 -1.30 9.01
N ALA A 854 6.70 -0.92 9.37
CA ALA A 854 5.82 -1.72 10.23
C ALA A 854 5.47 -3.10 9.63
N TRP A 855 5.42 -3.18 8.29
CA TRP A 855 5.18 -4.43 7.56
C TRP A 855 6.35 -5.41 7.58
N ILE A 856 7.55 -4.99 7.99
CA ILE A 856 8.70 -5.90 8.13
C ILE A 856 8.33 -7.05 9.06
N ASN A 857 7.93 -6.72 10.29
CA ASN A 857 7.64 -7.75 11.26
C ASN A 857 6.31 -8.46 10.94
N ALA A 858 5.36 -7.78 10.30
CA ALA A 858 4.10 -8.39 9.86
C ALA A 858 4.34 -9.49 8.83
N ALA A 859 5.13 -9.20 7.79
CA ALA A 859 5.49 -10.15 6.75
C ALA A 859 6.33 -11.31 7.30
N VAL A 860 7.28 -11.06 8.22
CA VAL A 860 8.07 -12.12 8.87
C VAL A 860 7.19 -13.03 9.72
N PHE A 861 6.35 -12.47 10.61
CA PHE A 861 5.41 -13.22 11.46
C PHE A 861 4.47 -14.12 10.63
N GLN A 862 3.82 -13.55 9.61
CA GLN A 862 2.86 -14.29 8.77
C GLN A 862 3.53 -15.33 7.87
N THR A 863 4.72 -15.04 7.33
CA THR A 863 5.48 -16.02 6.55
C THR A 863 5.96 -17.17 7.44
N LEU A 864 6.41 -16.87 8.66
CA LEU A 864 6.85 -17.87 9.64
C LEU A 864 5.68 -18.80 10.04
N VAL A 865 4.52 -18.26 10.41
CA VAL A 865 3.31 -19.06 10.69
C VAL A 865 2.90 -19.88 9.44
N GLY A 866 2.97 -19.28 8.25
CA GLY A 866 2.69 -19.98 6.99
C GLY A 866 3.56 -21.22 6.75
N VAL A 867 4.86 -21.14 7.04
CA VAL A 867 5.78 -22.29 6.88
C VAL A 867 5.67 -23.28 8.05
N LEU A 868 5.65 -22.79 9.30
CA LEU A 868 5.79 -23.67 10.48
C LEU A 868 4.48 -24.33 10.91
N ASP A 869 3.35 -23.63 10.81
CA ASP A 869 2.04 -24.11 11.27
C ASP A 869 1.19 -24.65 10.12
N PHE A 870 1.16 -23.96 8.97
CA PHE A 870 0.38 -24.42 7.80
C PHE A 870 1.17 -25.35 6.86
N GLY A 871 2.46 -25.59 7.13
CA GLY A 871 3.32 -26.47 6.34
C GLY A 871 3.56 -26.01 4.90
N LEU A 872 3.40 -24.72 4.60
CA LEU A 872 3.55 -24.18 3.25
C LEU A 872 5.01 -24.11 2.82
N SER A 873 5.26 -24.21 1.51
CA SER A 873 6.57 -23.86 0.95
C SER A 873 6.86 -22.36 1.16
N PRO A 874 8.13 -21.94 1.19
CA PRO A 874 8.50 -20.52 1.34
C PRO A 874 7.81 -19.60 0.32
N GLN A 875 7.67 -20.03 -0.92
CA GLN A 875 6.94 -19.30 -1.96
C GLN A 875 5.44 -19.14 -1.62
N ARG A 876 4.79 -20.21 -1.16
CA ARG A 876 3.38 -20.18 -0.78
C ARG A 876 3.13 -19.31 0.45
N ALA A 877 4.03 -19.36 1.43
CA ALA A 877 3.95 -18.51 2.63
C ALA A 877 4.14 -17.02 2.30
N LEU A 878 5.09 -16.67 1.41
CA LEU A 878 5.26 -15.30 0.92
C LEU A 878 4.04 -14.77 0.14
N GLU A 879 3.30 -15.65 -0.53
CA GLU A 879 2.10 -15.34 -1.30
C GLU A 879 0.81 -15.26 -0.47
N LEU A 880 0.83 -15.60 0.82
CA LEU A 880 -0.33 -15.39 1.68
C LEU A 880 -0.71 -13.89 1.70
N PRO A 881 -2.01 -13.54 1.64
CA PRO A 881 -2.47 -12.17 1.81
C PRO A 881 -2.15 -11.69 3.22
N ARG A 882 -1.59 -10.48 3.36
CA ARG A 882 -1.07 -9.96 4.62
C ARG A 882 -2.08 -9.10 5.36
N PHE A 883 -1.91 -9.01 6.67
CA PHE A 883 -2.56 -8.03 7.54
C PHE A 883 -1.55 -7.32 8.45
N LEU A 884 -1.92 -6.14 8.96
CA LEU A 884 -1.17 -5.35 9.93
C LEU A 884 -2.16 -4.64 10.88
N PRO A 885 -2.24 -5.03 12.16
CA PRO A 885 -2.96 -4.27 13.18
C PRO A 885 -2.21 -2.97 13.50
N SER A 886 -2.89 -1.83 13.38
CA SER A 886 -2.37 -0.48 13.61
C SER A 886 -3.24 0.28 14.61
N GLN A 887 -2.68 1.24 15.36
CA GLN A 887 -3.47 2.16 16.19
C GLN A 887 -3.70 3.46 15.43
N ARG A 888 -4.96 3.87 15.22
CA ARG A 888 -5.33 5.14 14.57
C ARG A 888 -6.13 6.03 15.53
N GLY A 889 -6.05 7.35 15.36
CA GLY A 889 -6.79 8.32 16.15
C GLY A 889 -6.15 9.70 16.16
N GLY A 890 -6.96 10.75 15.97
CA GLY A 890 -6.53 12.15 15.93
C GLY A 890 -6.95 12.97 17.14
N PHE A 891 -6.62 14.26 17.13
CA PHE A 891 -7.19 15.24 18.06
C PHE A 891 -8.68 15.45 17.73
N ARG A 892 -9.54 15.47 18.76
CA ARG A 892 -10.84 16.17 18.65
C ARG A 892 -10.60 17.63 19.00
N SER A 893 -11.27 18.53 18.27
CA SER A 893 -11.20 19.98 18.51
C SER A 893 -11.70 20.37 19.91
N ASP A 894 -12.71 19.68 20.44
CA ASP A 894 -13.53 20.23 21.52
C ASP A 894 -13.60 19.40 22.83
N ASP A 895 -13.13 18.14 22.84
CA ASP A 895 -13.29 17.21 24.00
C ASP A 895 -12.02 16.36 24.31
N GLY A 896 -10.83 16.92 24.08
CA GLY A 896 -9.56 16.27 24.42
C GLY A 896 -9.14 15.11 23.48
N PRO A 897 -8.18 14.26 23.90
CA PRO A 897 -7.63 13.22 23.03
C PRO A 897 -8.67 12.13 22.76
N ALA A 898 -8.98 11.91 21.48
CA ALA A 898 -9.85 10.80 21.08
C ALA A 898 -9.23 9.44 21.47
N ALA A 899 -10.07 8.46 21.77
CA ALA A 899 -9.61 7.11 22.02
C ALA A 899 -8.90 6.55 20.78
N ARG A 900 -7.69 5.99 20.95
CA ARG A 900 -7.01 5.27 19.87
C ARG A 900 -7.79 3.99 19.55
N GLU A 901 -8.18 3.85 18.29
CA GLU A 901 -8.86 2.68 17.76
C GLU A 901 -7.85 1.74 17.10
N TYR A 902 -8.06 0.42 17.22
CA TYR A 902 -7.29 -0.56 16.46
C TYR A 902 -7.92 -0.74 15.08
N VAL A 903 -7.14 -0.50 14.03
CA VAL A 903 -7.53 -0.70 12.64
C VAL A 903 -6.58 -1.70 12.00
N VAL A 904 -7.13 -2.80 11.51
CA VAL A 904 -6.38 -3.85 10.81
C VAL A 904 -6.35 -3.52 9.32
N ASP A 905 -5.17 -3.11 8.85
CA ASP A 905 -4.90 -3.05 7.41
C ASP A 905 -4.79 -4.47 6.87
N ILE A 906 -5.41 -4.77 5.73
CA ILE A 906 -5.45 -6.12 5.19
C ILE A 906 -5.48 -6.16 3.66
N GLU A 907 -4.77 -7.12 3.08
CA GLU A 907 -4.80 -7.42 1.66
C GLU A 907 -6.08 -8.15 1.26
N ASP A 908 -6.47 -7.97 0.01
CA ASP A 908 -7.43 -8.86 -0.65
C ASP A 908 -6.85 -10.28 -0.78
N GLY A 909 -7.74 -11.27 -0.88
CA GLY A 909 -7.41 -12.69 -0.83
C GLY A 909 -7.75 -13.38 0.50
N ILE A 910 -8.19 -12.60 1.50
CA ILE A 910 -8.90 -13.12 2.69
C ILE A 910 -10.37 -13.36 2.33
N ALA A 911 -10.90 -14.54 2.65
CA ALA A 911 -12.25 -14.93 2.28
C ALA A 911 -13.31 -13.94 2.82
N PRO A 912 -14.32 -13.55 2.02
CA PRO A 912 -15.36 -12.63 2.48
C PRO A 912 -16.09 -13.07 3.76
N GLY A 913 -16.24 -14.39 3.98
CA GLY A 913 -16.79 -14.94 5.22
C GLY A 913 -15.91 -14.72 6.45
N VAL A 914 -14.58 -14.75 6.30
CA VAL A 914 -13.63 -14.39 7.37
C VAL A 914 -13.73 -12.90 7.69
N MET A 915 -13.73 -12.06 6.66
CA MET A 915 -13.88 -10.60 6.78
C MET A 915 -15.21 -10.18 7.41
N ARG A 916 -16.29 -10.95 7.24
CA ARG A 916 -17.56 -10.74 7.96
C ARG A 916 -17.41 -11.09 9.44
N ARG A 917 -16.98 -12.31 9.77
CA ARG A 917 -16.82 -12.77 11.16
C ARG A 917 -15.90 -11.88 11.99
N LEU A 918 -14.82 -11.35 11.44
CA LEU A 918 -13.96 -10.40 12.15
C LEU A 918 -14.69 -9.08 12.48
N ARG A 919 -15.52 -8.55 11.59
CA ARG A 919 -16.35 -7.36 11.89
C ARG A 919 -17.43 -7.69 12.92
N ASP A 920 -18.01 -8.89 12.87
CA ASP A 920 -18.98 -9.36 13.85
C ASP A 920 -18.36 -9.46 15.26
N MET A 921 -17.06 -9.81 15.34
CA MET A 921 -16.25 -9.76 16.57
C MET A 921 -15.86 -8.33 17.00
N GLY A 922 -16.10 -7.31 16.16
CA GLY A 922 -15.78 -5.90 16.46
C GLY A 922 -14.44 -5.38 15.93
N HIS A 923 -13.78 -6.08 14.98
CA HIS A 923 -12.56 -5.57 14.34
C HIS A 923 -12.88 -4.52 13.26
N THR A 924 -12.20 -3.37 13.32
CA THR A 924 -12.23 -2.36 12.25
C THR A 924 -11.21 -2.70 11.17
N LEU A 925 -11.68 -3.00 9.95
CA LEU A 925 -10.85 -3.53 8.85
C LEU A 925 -10.71 -2.51 7.70
N ASN A 926 -9.48 -2.17 7.30
CA ASN A 926 -9.17 -1.35 6.14
C ASN A 926 -8.47 -2.17 5.05
N VAL A 927 -8.88 -2.05 3.79
CA VAL A 927 -8.33 -2.84 2.68
C VAL A 927 -7.45 -2.01 1.77
N ILE A 928 -6.31 -2.58 1.36
CA ILE A 928 -5.18 -1.83 0.79
C ILE A 928 -4.58 -2.40 -0.52
N SER A 929 -5.15 -3.45 -1.11
CA SER A 929 -4.58 -4.19 -2.26
C SER A 929 -4.68 -3.49 -3.63
N LEU A 930 -3.86 -2.46 -3.86
CA LEU A 930 -3.76 -1.78 -5.17
C LEU A 930 -2.57 -2.27 -6.02
N LYS A 931 -2.70 -2.23 -7.34
CA LYS A 931 -1.60 -2.41 -8.30
C LYS A 931 -0.54 -1.32 -8.06
N GLY A 932 0.72 -1.73 -8.01
CA GLY A 932 1.83 -0.84 -7.66
C GLY A 932 1.90 -0.47 -6.17
N GLU A 933 1.00 -0.98 -5.32
CA GLU A 933 1.08 -0.70 -3.89
C GLU A 933 2.29 -1.39 -3.23
N LEU A 934 3.16 -0.59 -2.62
CA LEU A 934 4.39 -1.07 -1.98
C LEU A 934 4.30 -1.15 -0.45
N ARG A 935 3.20 -0.66 0.15
CA ARG A 935 3.00 -0.61 1.61
C ARG A 935 3.08 -1.97 2.27
N MET A 936 2.48 -3.04 1.72
CA MET A 936 2.44 -4.40 2.32
C MET A 936 3.80 -5.10 2.46
N GLY A 937 4.88 -4.40 2.14
CA GLY A 937 6.23 -4.86 2.29
C GLY A 937 6.66 -5.86 1.23
N TYR A 938 7.89 -6.33 1.39
CA TYR A 938 8.50 -7.37 0.58
C TYR A 938 9.11 -8.42 1.50
N GLY A 939 8.99 -9.71 1.17
CA GLY A 939 9.62 -10.81 1.91
C GLY A 939 10.62 -11.62 1.08
N ALA A 940 11.73 -12.00 1.72
CA ALA A 940 12.68 -13.01 1.25
C ALA A 940 12.62 -14.23 2.17
N ALA A 941 12.57 -15.45 1.63
CA ALA A 941 12.52 -16.68 2.43
C ALA A 941 13.16 -17.88 1.72
N ILE A 942 13.92 -18.67 2.48
CA ILE A 942 14.52 -19.93 2.02
C ILE A 942 14.31 -21.02 3.07
N GLY A 943 13.64 -22.10 2.66
CA GLY A 943 13.50 -23.33 3.45
C GLY A 943 14.75 -24.20 3.30
N ILE A 944 15.22 -24.76 4.41
CA ILE A 944 16.51 -25.47 4.49
C ILE A 944 16.26 -26.94 4.80
N GLY A 945 16.50 -27.79 3.80
CA GLY A 945 16.41 -29.24 3.89
C GLY A 945 17.79 -29.90 4.03
N LEU A 946 17.82 -31.23 4.09
CA LEU A 946 19.07 -32.00 4.10
C LEU A 946 19.70 -32.03 2.70
N GLY A 947 20.72 -31.19 2.48
CA GLY A 947 21.44 -31.12 1.21
C GLY A 947 20.67 -30.44 0.06
N THR A 948 19.50 -29.86 0.32
CA THR A 948 18.72 -29.06 -0.65
C THR A 948 18.12 -27.85 0.05
N VAL A 949 17.91 -26.76 -0.69
CA VAL A 949 17.23 -25.55 -0.22
C VAL A 949 16.20 -25.10 -1.25
N THR A 950 15.07 -24.58 -0.77
CA THR A 950 13.98 -24.07 -1.61
C THR A 950 13.76 -22.60 -1.29
N ALA A 951 14.07 -21.71 -2.24
CA ALA A 951 13.89 -20.27 -2.12
C ALA A 951 12.56 -19.83 -2.76
N GLY A 952 11.86 -18.92 -2.08
CA GLY A 952 10.70 -18.19 -2.62
C GLY A 952 11.01 -16.71 -2.86
N ALA A 953 10.21 -16.06 -3.69
CA ALA A 953 10.28 -14.64 -4.01
C ALA A 953 8.90 -13.99 -3.89
N ASP A 954 8.81 -12.90 -3.14
CA ASP A 954 7.55 -12.17 -2.96
C ASP A 954 7.10 -11.50 -4.28
N PRO A 955 5.90 -11.82 -4.79
CA PRO A 955 5.39 -11.25 -6.04
C PRO A 955 5.11 -9.74 -5.99
N ARG A 956 5.04 -9.12 -4.81
CA ARG A 956 4.66 -7.71 -4.61
C ARG A 956 5.73 -6.69 -5.05
N ARG A 957 6.94 -7.14 -5.36
CA ARG A 957 8.02 -6.32 -5.95
C ARG A 957 8.69 -7.05 -7.11
N ALA A 958 9.79 -6.50 -7.62
CA ALA A 958 10.65 -7.17 -8.60
C ALA A 958 11.39 -8.42 -8.09
N GLY A 959 11.06 -8.90 -6.88
CA GLY A 959 11.76 -9.97 -6.17
C GLY A 959 11.98 -11.24 -7.00
N ALA A 960 13.14 -11.87 -6.80
CA ALA A 960 13.49 -13.11 -7.46
C ALA A 960 14.13 -14.11 -6.49
N ALA A 961 13.98 -15.37 -6.84
CA ALA A 961 14.63 -16.51 -6.21
C ALA A 961 15.52 -17.16 -7.26
N GLY A 962 16.71 -17.60 -6.86
CA GLY A 962 17.65 -18.25 -7.76
C GLY A 962 18.48 -19.27 -7.00
N ALA A 963 18.77 -20.40 -7.64
CA ALA A 963 19.48 -21.51 -7.03
C ALA A 963 20.65 -21.96 -7.90
N VAL A 964 21.66 -22.54 -7.23
CA VAL A 964 22.72 -23.32 -7.86
C VAL A 964 22.34 -24.79 -7.74
N GLN A 965 22.29 -25.48 -8.87
CA GLN A 965 22.04 -26.92 -8.91
C GLN A 965 23.22 -27.71 -8.32
N ARG A 966 22.95 -28.98 -8.00
CA ARG A 966 23.99 -29.92 -7.53
C ARG A 966 25.03 -30.18 -8.61
#